data_AF-A0A4Z1HWM0-F1
#
_entry.id   AF-A0A4Z1HWM0-F1
#
_cell.length_a   1.000
_cell.length_b   1.000
_cell.length_c   1.000
_cell.angle_alpha   90.00
_cell.angle_beta   90.00
_cell.angle_gamma   90.00
#
_symmetry.space_group_name_H-M   'P 1'
#
loop_
_entity.id
_entity.type
_entity.pdbx_description
1 polymer ?
#
loop_
_entity_poly.entity_id
_entity_poly.type
_entity_poly.pdbx_seq_one_letter_code
_entity_poly.pdbx_strand_id
1 'polypeptide(L)'
;MKLHTLIGLFGLGVLANAVNLRPRNYDAQDYYVLHLDSTADPVQVAGRLGLTHDGQLGELEGHHVFSTHKQDEDVVHTALKMRKRRKRELGDFDILDTVRYAQKQKLKARMEKRGLMRSAPEGYEVDKRQDTAPPVDAAVAKQQAVQKALGIQDPIFKDQWHLYNPVQVGHDVNVTDVWMQNITGTGSIVAIVDDGLDMYSNDLKANYYAEGSYDFNENTLEPKPRLSDDKHGTRCAGEVSAVKNDVCGVGVAYDSKIAGIRILSKMITDADEAVAMNYAYQHNQIYSCSWGPPDDGRSMDAPGILIKRAMVNAVQKGRGGLGSIYVFASGNGAANEDNCNFDGYTNSIYSITVGAIDRKGLHPYYSEKCSAQLVVTYSSGSGDSIHTTDVGTNTCSDAHGGTSAAAPLAAGIFALVLQIRPDLSWRDMQYLVMSTALPVDLDTGEWQTTTIGKKFSHTFGYGKIDTWATIEAAKDFKNVKPQAWFYSPWIHVNQAIPQGDDGISVSFEVTKEMLQEANLERLEHVQVTMNIAHTKRGDLSVDLVSPDKLVSHLSASRRYDSEPEGYDDWTFMSVVHWGESGIGTWTITVRDAFVNEHNGTFTDWHLKLWGESIDAEKALVLPMPTEHDDDNHAEIATTTIAGVTSAATAAPTNPAAPTGELPSVPSDHPDRPINAKPSGTEDELTSPTSTAPAESETTTPSTWIPSFLPTFGVSSKTQIWIYGALGLIAAFCAGLGVYLYMARRKRLRNNPRDEWEFDLLEDDEAEALAGNTEMSMKKGGKRRAGELYDAFAAGSDDEDDEYRDGGDEREKKLYEDDGESEGTGSGSGHHVVGDADDEDSDDESAVNVKDEKKPLNK
;
A
#
# COMPACT_ATOMS: atom_id res chain seq x y z
N MET A 1 62.13 29.96 -16.17
CA MET A 1 61.05 30.76 -16.80
C MET A 1 60.08 29.77 -17.42
N LYS A 2 58.83 29.69 -16.96
CA LYS A 2 57.70 30.54 -17.37
C LYS A 2 57.32 30.35 -18.85
N LEU A 3 56.38 29.44 -19.12
CA LEU A 3 55.02 29.85 -19.48
C LEU A 3 54.01 28.79 -18.98
N HIS A 4 52.79 29.21 -18.66
CA HIS A 4 51.69 28.38 -18.14
C HIS A 4 50.40 28.66 -18.94
N THR A 5 49.32 27.95 -18.59
CA THR A 5 47.91 28.33 -18.83
C THR A 5 47.49 28.61 -20.27
N LEU A 6 47.00 27.57 -20.97
CA LEU A 6 45.91 27.69 -21.96
C LEU A 6 45.19 26.37 -22.35
N ILE A 7 45.06 25.42 -21.41
CA ILE A 7 44.00 24.40 -21.40
C ILE A 7 43.44 24.37 -19.97
N GLY A 8 42.12 24.48 -19.81
CA GLY A 8 41.46 24.48 -18.49
C GLY A 8 40.32 25.49 -18.34
N LEU A 9 39.32 25.45 -19.24
CA LEU A 9 38.11 26.29 -19.12
C LEU A 9 36.86 25.70 -19.81
N PHE A 10 36.79 24.35 -19.88
CA PHE A 10 35.62 23.59 -20.37
C PHE A 10 35.28 22.40 -19.44
N GLY A 11 35.61 22.52 -18.15
CA GLY A 11 35.44 21.47 -17.13
C GLY A 11 34.66 21.93 -15.89
N LEU A 12 33.77 22.91 -16.05
CA LEU A 12 32.90 23.44 -15.00
C LEU A 12 31.49 23.63 -15.57
N GLY A 13 30.81 22.49 -15.78
CA GLY A 13 29.47 22.42 -16.38
C GLY A 13 28.62 21.23 -15.92
N VAL A 14 29.14 20.43 -14.98
CA VAL A 14 28.37 19.42 -14.24
C VAL A 14 28.46 19.79 -12.76
N LEU A 15 27.70 20.80 -12.37
CA LEU A 15 27.25 20.90 -10.99
C LEU A 15 26.34 19.70 -10.74
N ALA A 16 26.48 19.03 -9.60
CA ALA A 16 25.51 18.01 -9.22
C ALA A 16 24.11 18.62 -9.17
N ASN A 17 23.10 17.87 -9.61
CA ASN A 17 21.70 18.20 -9.35
C ASN A 17 21.44 18.04 -7.84
N ALA A 18 21.88 19.02 -7.06
CA ALA A 18 21.46 19.18 -5.69
C ALA A 18 19.96 19.47 -5.71
N VAL A 19 19.16 18.43 -5.49
CA VAL A 19 17.71 18.52 -5.40
C VAL A 19 17.39 19.64 -4.41
N ASN A 20 16.66 20.67 -4.86
CA ASN A 20 16.39 21.86 -4.06
C ASN A 20 15.29 21.59 -3.02
N LEU A 21 15.58 20.67 -2.09
CA LEU A 21 14.77 20.32 -0.92
C LEU A 21 14.80 21.48 0.09
N ARG A 22 14.11 22.57 -0.26
CA ARG A 22 13.85 23.69 0.63
C ARG A 22 12.88 23.22 1.73
N PRO A 23 13.18 23.46 3.02
CA PRO A 23 12.25 23.14 4.10
C PRO A 23 10.90 23.85 3.89
N ARG A 24 9.81 23.07 3.88
CA ARG A 24 8.43 23.58 3.69
C ARG A 24 7.74 23.84 5.03
N ASN A 25 6.88 24.84 5.07
CA ASN A 25 6.19 25.31 6.27
C ASN A 25 4.66 25.26 6.10
N TYR A 26 4.10 24.06 6.25
CA TYR A 26 2.66 23.78 6.09
C TYR A 26 1.76 24.45 7.15
N ASP A 27 2.33 25.03 8.22
CA ASP A 27 1.56 25.83 9.19
C ASP A 27 1.16 27.19 8.59
N ALA A 28 2.06 27.82 7.84
CA ALA A 28 1.92 29.19 7.34
C ALA A 28 1.69 29.31 5.81
N GLN A 29 2.01 28.25 5.05
CA GLN A 29 1.93 28.23 3.60
C GLN A 29 1.16 27.00 3.09
N ASP A 30 0.40 27.21 2.01
CA ASP A 30 -0.11 26.13 1.18
C ASP A 30 0.90 25.83 0.08
N TYR A 31 1.05 24.54 -0.24
CA TYR A 31 1.92 24.06 -1.33
C TYR A 31 1.10 23.31 -2.38
N TYR A 32 1.49 23.48 -3.64
CA TYR A 32 0.85 22.85 -4.79
C TYR A 32 1.93 22.22 -5.67
N VAL A 33 1.64 21.04 -6.22
CA VAL A 33 2.43 20.46 -7.31
C VAL A 33 1.63 20.61 -8.59
N LEU A 34 2.24 21.19 -9.62
CA LEU A 34 1.67 21.28 -10.96
C LEU A 34 2.60 20.59 -11.96
N HIS A 35 2.04 19.72 -12.80
CA HIS A 35 2.72 19.19 -13.99
C HIS A 35 2.46 20.15 -15.14
N LEU A 36 3.52 20.73 -15.68
CA LEU A 36 3.45 21.68 -16.79
C LEU A 36 3.92 21.03 -18.10
N ASP A 37 3.38 21.52 -19.21
CA ASP A 37 3.92 21.25 -20.54
C ASP A 37 5.39 21.72 -20.67
N SER A 38 6.20 21.03 -21.47
CA SER A 38 7.61 21.40 -21.71
C SER A 38 7.79 22.76 -22.40
N THR A 39 6.72 23.31 -22.98
CA THR A 39 6.69 24.67 -23.56
C THR A 39 6.36 25.78 -22.55
N ALA A 40 6.01 25.45 -21.31
CA ALA A 40 5.57 26.40 -20.30
C ALA A 40 6.73 27.01 -19.50
N ASP A 41 6.59 28.29 -19.12
CA ASP A 41 7.45 28.94 -18.13
C ASP A 41 6.79 28.85 -16.74
N PRO A 42 7.38 28.11 -15.76
CA PRO A 42 6.83 28.00 -14.41
C PRO A 42 6.68 29.35 -13.71
N VAL A 43 7.52 30.35 -14.01
CA VAL A 43 7.44 31.69 -13.40
C VAL A 43 6.22 32.46 -13.92
N GLN A 44 5.84 32.25 -15.19
CA GLN A 44 4.62 32.82 -15.75
C GLN A 44 3.36 32.15 -15.20
N VAL A 45 3.38 30.82 -15.01
CA VAL A 45 2.29 30.09 -14.32
C VAL A 45 2.15 30.57 -12.87
N ALA A 46 3.26 30.74 -12.14
CA ALA A 46 3.26 31.28 -10.79
C ALA A 46 2.62 32.69 -10.73
N GLY A 47 3.07 33.61 -11.59
CA GLY A 47 2.52 34.96 -11.68
C GLY A 47 1.04 35.00 -12.08
N ARG A 48 0.61 34.07 -12.96
CA ARG A 48 -0.79 33.93 -13.41
C ARG A 48 -1.74 33.39 -12.32
N LEU A 49 -1.21 32.64 -11.35
CA LEU A 49 -1.95 32.07 -10.21
C LEU A 49 -1.76 32.87 -8.90
N GLY A 50 -0.86 33.84 -8.85
CA GLY A 50 -0.50 34.55 -7.62
C GLY A 50 0.34 33.72 -6.64
N LEU A 51 1.08 32.73 -7.14
CA LEU A 51 1.93 31.83 -6.36
C LEU A 51 3.42 32.24 -6.47
N THR A 52 4.24 31.66 -5.60
CA THR A 52 5.70 31.61 -5.73
C THR A 52 6.11 30.27 -6.33
N HIS A 53 7.11 30.24 -7.22
CA HIS A 53 7.71 29.00 -7.74
C HIS A 53 8.89 28.59 -6.85
N ASP A 54 8.85 27.38 -6.30
CA ASP A 54 9.88 26.88 -5.37
C ASP A 54 10.93 26.00 -6.07
N GLY A 55 10.57 25.32 -7.16
CA GLY A 55 11.50 24.51 -7.96
C GLY A 55 10.82 23.37 -8.74
N GLN A 56 11.63 22.39 -9.16
CA GLN A 56 11.15 21.09 -9.64
C GLN A 56 10.91 20.15 -8.45
N LEU A 57 9.93 19.25 -8.58
CA LEU A 57 9.65 18.21 -7.59
C LEU A 57 10.64 17.04 -7.75
N GLY A 58 11.82 17.18 -7.15
CA GLY A 58 12.85 16.13 -7.21
C GLY A 58 13.25 15.81 -8.64
N GLU A 59 13.32 14.52 -8.93
CA GLU A 59 13.68 13.96 -10.24
C GLU A 59 12.47 13.79 -11.19
N LEU A 60 11.29 14.31 -10.83
CA LEU A 60 10.12 14.34 -11.70
C LEU A 60 10.16 15.55 -12.63
N GLU A 61 10.59 15.29 -13.86
CA GLU A 61 10.60 16.22 -14.99
C GLU A 61 9.20 16.84 -15.23
N GLY A 62 9.15 18.15 -15.52
CA GLY A 62 7.92 18.92 -15.74
C GLY A 62 7.02 19.12 -14.51
N HIS A 63 7.32 18.47 -13.37
CA HIS A 63 6.57 18.60 -12.13
C HIS A 63 7.21 19.69 -11.25
N HIS A 64 6.45 20.72 -10.91
CA HIS A 64 6.96 21.89 -10.22
C HIS A 64 6.21 22.16 -8.93
N VAL A 65 6.95 22.58 -7.90
CA VAL A 65 6.41 22.95 -6.58
C VAL A 65 6.17 24.46 -6.55
N PHE A 66 5.00 24.85 -6.07
CA PHE A 66 4.57 26.23 -5.89
C PHE A 66 4.05 26.43 -4.47
N SER A 67 4.22 27.64 -3.93
CA SER A 67 3.73 27.99 -2.60
C SER A 67 3.01 29.33 -2.57
N THR A 68 2.12 29.49 -1.60
CA THR A 68 1.46 30.75 -1.27
C THR A 68 1.18 30.82 0.23
N HIS A 69 0.77 31.98 0.74
CA HIS A 69 0.23 32.07 2.10
C HIS A 69 -1.04 31.24 2.20
N LYS A 70 -1.22 30.53 3.32
CA LYS A 70 -2.34 29.60 3.54
C LYS A 70 -3.70 30.26 3.23
N GLN A 71 -4.51 29.61 2.40
CA GLN A 71 -5.84 30.06 1.97
C GLN A 71 -6.92 29.08 2.45
N ASP A 72 -8.10 29.61 2.75
CA ASP A 72 -9.27 28.79 3.13
C ASP A 72 -9.77 27.93 1.95
N GLU A 73 -9.65 28.43 0.72
CA GLU A 73 -10.00 27.73 -0.52
C GLU A 73 -8.78 27.21 -1.30
N ASP A 74 -9.00 26.26 -2.21
CA ASP A 74 -8.01 25.84 -3.20
C ASP A 74 -7.98 26.81 -4.40
N VAL A 75 -7.07 27.79 -4.32
CA VAL A 75 -6.90 28.80 -5.37
C VAL A 75 -6.48 28.22 -6.73
N VAL A 76 -5.80 27.07 -6.77
CA VAL A 76 -5.33 26.46 -8.02
C VAL A 76 -6.48 25.70 -8.69
N HIS A 77 -7.20 24.85 -7.94
CA HIS A 77 -8.39 24.18 -8.43
C HIS A 77 -9.44 25.20 -8.89
N THR A 78 -9.70 26.25 -8.12
CA THR A 78 -10.65 27.31 -8.50
C THR A 78 -10.22 28.05 -9.77
N ALA A 79 -8.94 28.43 -9.91
CA ALA A 79 -8.44 29.08 -11.12
C ALA A 79 -8.53 28.18 -12.36
N LEU A 80 -8.17 26.89 -12.25
CA LEU A 80 -8.26 25.91 -13.33
C LEU A 80 -9.72 25.61 -13.70
N LYS A 81 -10.63 25.54 -12.73
CA LYS A 81 -12.07 25.33 -12.93
C LYS A 81 -12.72 26.53 -13.64
N MET A 82 -12.35 27.76 -13.28
CA MET A 82 -12.75 28.97 -14.00
C MET A 82 -12.18 29.01 -15.42
N ARG A 83 -10.91 28.62 -15.62
CA ARG A 83 -10.31 28.54 -16.96
C ARG A 83 -10.98 27.47 -17.84
N LYS A 84 -11.22 26.27 -17.32
CA LYS A 84 -11.95 25.19 -18.02
C LYS A 84 -13.37 25.61 -18.44
N ARG A 85 -14.03 26.50 -17.70
CA ARG A 85 -15.29 27.15 -18.12
C ARG A 85 -15.06 28.16 -19.24
N ARG A 86 -14.25 29.21 -19.03
CA ARG A 86 -14.01 30.28 -20.02
C ARG A 86 -13.48 29.76 -21.36
N LYS A 87 -12.70 28.67 -21.38
CA LYS A 87 -12.20 28.03 -22.61
C LYS A 87 -13.31 27.39 -23.48
N ARG A 88 -14.46 27.03 -22.89
CA ARG A 88 -15.65 26.58 -23.64
C ARG A 88 -16.43 27.74 -24.28
N GLU A 89 -16.18 28.97 -23.83
CA GLU A 89 -16.86 30.19 -24.25
C GLU A 89 -16.01 31.01 -25.25
N LEU A 90 -14.68 31.04 -25.08
CA LEU A 90 -13.73 31.70 -25.98
C LEU A 90 -12.50 30.82 -26.25
N GLY A 91 -12.17 30.65 -27.54
CA GLY A 91 -10.95 29.99 -28.03
C GLY A 91 -9.65 30.81 -27.87
N ASP A 92 -9.54 31.57 -26.78
CA ASP A 92 -8.39 32.40 -26.39
C ASP A 92 -7.34 31.54 -25.65
N PHE A 93 -6.04 31.80 -25.79
CA PHE A 93 -4.96 31.03 -25.16
C PHE A 93 -4.51 31.66 -23.82
N ASP A 94 -4.45 30.86 -22.76
CA ASP A 94 -3.98 31.25 -21.43
C ASP A 94 -2.88 30.27 -21.02
N ILE A 95 -1.84 30.74 -20.31
CA ILE A 95 -0.75 29.88 -19.82
C ILE A 95 -1.28 28.80 -18.86
N LEU A 96 -2.45 28.97 -18.25
CA LEU A 96 -3.10 27.90 -17.48
C LEU A 96 -3.53 26.67 -18.31
N ASP A 97 -3.61 26.78 -19.64
CA ASP A 97 -3.87 25.62 -20.51
C ASP A 97 -2.67 24.66 -20.61
N THR A 98 -1.48 25.09 -20.21
CA THR A 98 -0.29 24.22 -20.17
C THR A 98 -0.19 23.41 -18.87
N VAL A 99 -1.13 23.59 -17.94
CA VAL A 99 -1.20 22.79 -16.70
C VAL A 99 -1.89 21.47 -17.02
N ARG A 100 -1.09 20.39 -17.03
CA ARG A 100 -1.57 19.02 -17.32
C ARG A 100 -2.17 18.33 -16.10
N TYR A 101 -1.72 18.70 -14.90
CA TYR A 101 -2.16 18.14 -13.61
C TYR A 101 -1.83 19.12 -12.48
N ALA A 102 -2.63 19.15 -11.41
CA ALA A 102 -2.43 20.04 -10.26
C ALA A 102 -3.02 19.47 -8.95
N GLN A 103 -2.23 19.40 -7.87
CA GLN A 103 -2.64 18.84 -6.58
C GLN A 103 -2.14 19.70 -5.39
N LYS A 104 -3.06 20.14 -4.53
CA LYS A 104 -2.76 20.77 -3.23
C LYS A 104 -2.17 19.74 -2.28
N GLN A 105 -0.96 19.99 -1.78
CA GLN A 105 -0.25 19.09 -0.89
C GLN A 105 -0.83 19.16 0.52
N LYS A 106 -1.19 17.99 1.06
CA LYS A 106 -1.71 17.81 2.43
C LYS A 106 -0.77 16.89 3.19
N LEU A 107 -0.55 17.17 4.47
CA LEU A 107 0.18 16.28 5.37
C LEU A 107 -0.66 15.02 5.63
N LYS A 108 -0.18 13.87 5.17
CA LYS A 108 -0.76 12.55 5.41
C LYS A 108 -0.41 12.07 6.83
N ALA A 109 -1.18 11.10 7.33
CA ALA A 109 -0.78 10.32 8.49
C ALA A 109 0.54 9.57 8.20
N ARG A 110 1.19 9.05 9.25
CA ARG A 110 2.36 8.18 9.06
C ARG A 110 1.88 6.81 8.60
N MET A 111 2.55 6.25 7.60
CA MET A 111 2.46 4.83 7.25
C MET A 111 2.92 3.95 8.43
N GLU A 112 2.40 2.72 8.53
CA GLU A 112 2.71 1.83 9.64
C GLU A 112 4.04 1.08 9.40
N LYS A 113 4.89 1.03 10.44
CA LYS A 113 6.14 0.24 10.44
C LYS A 113 5.78 -1.22 10.71
N ARG A 114 6.02 -2.13 9.76
CA ARG A 114 5.61 -3.57 9.82
C ARG A 114 6.49 -4.44 10.75
N GLY A 115 6.89 -3.86 11.88
CA GLY A 115 7.93 -4.36 12.77
C GLY A 115 7.43 -5.30 13.87
N LEU A 116 7.98 -5.10 15.07
CA LEU A 116 7.84 -6.00 16.23
C LEU A 116 6.38 -6.11 16.69
N MET A 117 5.73 -7.22 16.38
CA MET A 117 4.32 -7.45 16.69
C MET A 117 4.04 -7.54 18.20
N ARG A 118 2.79 -7.20 18.57
CA ARG A 118 2.26 -7.46 19.91
C ARG A 118 2.15 -8.98 20.13
N SER A 119 1.92 -9.41 21.37
CA SER A 119 1.62 -10.81 21.68
C SER A 119 0.49 -11.33 20.77
N ALA A 120 0.66 -12.53 20.21
CA ALA A 120 -0.29 -13.12 19.26
C ALA A 120 -1.72 -13.22 19.83
N PRO A 121 -2.75 -13.33 18.99
CA PRO A 121 -4.15 -13.32 19.41
C PRO A 121 -4.48 -14.35 20.49
N GLU A 122 -5.50 -14.05 21.30
CA GLU A 122 -6.00 -14.99 22.31
C GLU A 122 -6.53 -16.27 21.64
N GLY A 123 -5.91 -17.41 21.95
CA GLY A 123 -6.14 -18.69 21.30
C GLY A 123 -5.06 -19.12 20.29
N TYR A 124 -4.17 -18.22 19.85
CA TYR A 124 -2.98 -18.61 19.10
C TYR A 124 -1.90 -19.14 20.07
N GLU A 125 -1.56 -20.42 19.98
CA GLU A 125 -0.44 -20.97 20.75
C GLU A 125 0.88 -20.39 20.24
N VAL A 126 1.34 -19.31 20.86
CA VAL A 126 2.73 -18.84 20.69
C VAL A 126 3.64 -19.94 21.18
N ASP A 127 4.20 -20.67 20.22
CA ASP A 127 5.18 -21.70 20.48
C ASP A 127 6.38 -21.05 21.18
N LYS A 128 6.47 -21.26 22.49
CA LYS A 128 7.67 -20.93 23.27
C LYS A 128 8.84 -21.65 22.59
N ARG A 129 10.06 -21.13 22.71
CA ARG A 129 11.25 -21.75 22.07
C ARG A 129 11.46 -23.19 22.57
N GLN A 130 10.81 -24.14 21.90
CA GLN A 130 10.74 -25.57 22.23
C GLN A 130 11.76 -26.40 21.45
N ASP A 131 12.79 -25.73 20.91
CA ASP A 131 14.01 -26.34 20.38
C ASP A 131 14.77 -27.08 21.48
N THR A 132 14.26 -28.26 21.78
CA THR A 132 14.89 -29.32 22.58
C THR A 132 15.88 -30.14 21.73
N ALA A 133 15.87 -29.93 20.41
CA ALA A 133 16.85 -30.47 19.48
C ALA A 133 18.21 -29.77 19.68
N PRO A 134 19.30 -30.51 19.97
CA PRO A 134 20.64 -29.93 19.99
C PRO A 134 21.08 -29.53 18.56
N PRO A 135 21.97 -28.53 18.42
CA PRO A 135 22.60 -28.23 17.13
C PRO A 135 23.30 -29.45 16.53
N VAL A 136 23.24 -29.60 15.21
CA VAL A 136 23.86 -30.71 14.48
C VAL A 136 25.38 -30.49 14.43
N ASP A 137 26.16 -31.41 15.01
CA ASP A 137 27.63 -31.30 15.12
C ASP A 137 28.32 -30.95 13.78
N ALA A 138 27.89 -31.55 12.67
CA ALA A 138 28.43 -31.29 11.34
C ALA A 138 28.12 -29.87 10.84
N ALA A 139 26.94 -29.33 11.16
CA ALA A 139 26.55 -27.96 10.83
C ALA A 139 27.32 -26.95 11.70
N VAL A 140 27.46 -27.21 13.00
CA VAL A 140 28.31 -26.42 13.91
C VAL A 140 29.77 -26.41 13.43
N ALA A 141 30.29 -27.55 12.95
CA ALA A 141 31.63 -27.63 12.37
C ALA A 141 31.77 -26.81 11.08
N LYS A 142 30.75 -26.80 10.19
CA LYS A 142 30.72 -25.90 9.02
C LYS A 142 30.68 -24.43 9.45
N GLN A 143 29.82 -24.05 10.40
CA GLN A 143 29.73 -22.67 10.91
C GLN A 143 31.09 -22.18 11.45
N GLN A 144 31.79 -23.02 12.22
CA GLN A 144 33.13 -22.70 12.73
C GLN A 144 34.18 -22.62 11.62
N ALA A 145 34.09 -23.46 10.58
CA ALA A 145 34.98 -23.40 9.43
C ALA A 145 34.77 -22.12 8.61
N VAL A 146 33.52 -21.73 8.33
CA VAL A 146 33.17 -20.47 7.67
C VAL A 146 33.60 -19.27 8.51
N GLN A 147 33.29 -19.26 9.81
CA GLN A 147 33.70 -18.20 10.74
C GLN A 147 35.22 -17.97 10.69
N LYS A 148 36.00 -19.07 10.73
CA LYS A 148 37.46 -19.04 10.67
C LYS A 148 38.01 -18.64 9.30
N ALA A 149 37.38 -19.08 8.21
CA ALA A 149 37.84 -18.79 6.84
C ALA A 149 37.60 -17.33 6.44
N LEU A 150 36.44 -16.78 6.82
CA LEU A 150 36.07 -15.39 6.52
C LEU A 150 36.58 -14.37 7.56
N GLY A 151 37.09 -14.84 8.71
CA GLY A 151 37.61 -13.99 9.79
C GLY A 151 36.55 -13.28 10.63
N ILE A 152 35.33 -13.84 10.66
CA ILE A 152 34.17 -13.31 11.40
C ILE A 152 34.43 -13.41 12.91
N GLN A 153 34.48 -12.28 13.61
CA GLN A 153 34.73 -12.20 15.06
C GLN A 153 33.51 -11.69 15.84
N ASP A 154 32.46 -11.37 15.10
CA ASP A 154 31.22 -10.72 15.49
C ASP A 154 30.45 -11.56 16.53
N PRO A 155 30.11 -10.99 17.70
CA PRO A 155 29.69 -11.78 18.87
C PRO A 155 28.38 -12.56 18.67
N ILE A 156 27.40 -12.02 17.93
CA ILE A 156 26.05 -12.62 17.76
C ILE A 156 25.91 -13.42 16.46
N PHE A 157 26.98 -13.57 15.65
CA PHE A 157 26.93 -14.31 14.39
C PHE A 157 26.45 -15.78 14.53
N LYS A 158 26.59 -16.37 15.72
CA LYS A 158 26.09 -17.72 16.03
C LYS A 158 24.60 -17.77 16.29
N ASP A 159 24.03 -16.64 16.71
CA ASP A 159 22.60 -16.44 16.97
C ASP A 159 21.87 -15.95 15.70
N GLN A 160 22.58 -15.38 14.72
CA GLN A 160 22.09 -15.05 13.36
C GLN A 160 21.76 -16.28 12.51
N TRP A 161 20.81 -17.08 12.98
CA TRP A 161 20.36 -18.33 12.37
C TRP A 161 19.84 -18.17 10.95
N HIS A 162 19.32 -17.00 10.59
CA HIS A 162 18.86 -16.67 9.25
C HIS A 162 19.99 -16.69 8.21
N LEU A 163 21.24 -16.42 8.62
CA LEU A 163 22.44 -16.52 7.77
C LEU A 163 22.99 -17.95 7.71
N TYR A 164 22.90 -18.68 8.82
CA TYR A 164 23.28 -20.09 8.93
C TYR A 164 22.60 -20.77 10.12
N ASN A 165 21.78 -21.81 9.88
CA ASN A 165 21.02 -22.46 10.94
C ASN A 165 21.59 -23.84 11.31
N PRO A 166 22.32 -23.96 12.44
CA PRO A 166 22.90 -25.25 12.86
C PRO A 166 21.89 -26.16 13.58
N VAL A 167 20.64 -25.74 13.79
CA VAL A 167 19.59 -26.53 14.46
C VAL A 167 18.64 -27.10 13.40
N GLN A 168 17.84 -26.25 12.76
CA GLN A 168 17.01 -26.62 11.61
C GLN A 168 17.86 -26.46 10.33
N VAL A 169 18.74 -27.44 10.08
CA VAL A 169 19.72 -27.39 8.98
C VAL A 169 19.01 -27.20 7.63
N GLY A 170 19.40 -26.16 6.89
CA GLY A 170 18.77 -25.77 5.63
C GLY A 170 17.61 -24.78 5.78
N HIS A 171 17.25 -24.38 7.00
CA HIS A 171 16.34 -23.27 7.29
C HIS A 171 17.11 -21.98 7.61
N ASP A 172 17.89 -21.57 6.61
CA ASP A 172 18.62 -20.31 6.49
C ASP A 172 18.62 -19.85 5.01
N VAL A 173 19.12 -18.65 4.73
CA VAL A 173 19.18 -18.08 3.37
C VAL A 173 20.27 -18.69 2.49
N ASN A 174 21.07 -19.66 2.97
CA ASN A 174 22.14 -20.32 2.22
C ASN A 174 23.23 -19.35 1.67
N VAL A 175 23.61 -18.32 2.44
CA VAL A 175 24.59 -17.31 2.02
C VAL A 175 26.05 -17.71 2.29
N THR A 176 26.31 -18.60 3.26
CA THR A 176 27.68 -18.86 3.74
C THR A 176 28.69 -19.28 2.67
N ASP A 177 28.30 -20.12 1.72
CA ASP A 177 29.19 -20.55 0.64
C ASP A 177 29.31 -19.50 -0.50
N VAL A 178 28.38 -18.54 -0.60
CA VAL A 178 28.47 -17.39 -1.51
C VAL A 178 29.55 -16.40 -1.04
N TRP A 179 29.60 -16.12 0.26
CA TRP A 179 30.70 -15.32 0.83
C TRP A 179 32.08 -15.96 0.60
N MET A 180 32.15 -17.29 0.59
CA MET A 180 33.38 -18.03 0.29
C MET A 180 33.84 -17.88 -1.18
N GLN A 181 32.99 -17.36 -2.07
CA GLN A 181 33.34 -16.93 -3.43
C GLN A 181 33.82 -15.46 -3.51
N ASN A 182 33.96 -14.76 -2.38
CA ASN A 182 34.22 -13.31 -2.31
C ASN A 182 33.07 -12.47 -2.93
N ILE A 183 31.83 -12.96 -2.83
CA ILE A 183 30.61 -12.22 -3.16
C ILE A 183 30.00 -11.76 -1.84
N THR A 184 30.03 -10.45 -1.57
CA THR A 184 29.81 -9.84 -0.24
C THR A 184 29.01 -8.52 -0.31
N GLY A 185 28.56 -8.13 -1.50
CA GLY A 185 27.83 -6.88 -1.75
C GLY A 185 28.72 -5.73 -2.23
N THR A 186 30.01 -5.98 -2.46
CA THR A 186 30.99 -4.95 -2.83
C THR A 186 30.54 -4.20 -4.09
N GLY A 187 30.35 -2.89 -3.99
CA GLY A 187 29.92 -2.03 -5.10
C GLY A 187 28.40 -1.86 -5.26
N SER A 188 27.61 -2.61 -4.48
CA SER A 188 26.15 -2.47 -4.44
C SER A 188 25.70 -1.42 -3.43
N ILE A 189 24.60 -0.71 -3.72
CA ILE A 189 24.05 0.37 -2.88
C ILE A 189 22.56 0.12 -2.60
N VAL A 190 22.24 -0.11 -1.33
CA VAL A 190 20.86 -0.30 -0.82
C VAL A 190 20.45 0.94 -0.03
N ALA A 191 19.21 1.38 -0.18
CA ALA A 191 18.60 2.44 0.63
C ALA A 191 17.48 1.86 1.51
N ILE A 192 17.52 2.15 2.81
CA ILE A 192 16.44 1.86 3.75
C ILE A 192 15.52 3.08 3.82
N VAL A 193 14.27 2.92 3.39
CA VAL A 193 13.25 3.97 3.40
C VAL A 193 12.37 3.77 4.64
N ASP A 194 12.63 4.50 5.73
CA ASP A 194 12.08 4.16 7.06
C ASP A 194 12.13 5.34 8.09
N ASP A 195 12.32 5.07 9.38
CA ASP A 195 12.40 6.01 10.51
C ASP A 195 13.82 6.53 10.83
N GLY A 196 14.84 6.04 10.12
CA GLY A 196 16.21 6.55 10.17
C GLY A 196 17.29 5.47 10.28
N LEU A 197 18.53 5.90 10.08
CA LEU A 197 19.71 5.05 10.08
C LEU A 197 20.77 5.66 11.01
N ASP A 198 21.15 4.96 12.08
CA ASP A 198 22.25 5.37 12.96
C ASP A 198 23.62 5.18 12.27
N MET A 199 23.96 6.13 11.41
CA MET A 199 25.23 6.22 10.70
C MET A 199 26.46 6.29 11.60
N TYR A 200 26.28 6.53 12.90
CA TYR A 200 27.33 6.57 13.90
C TYR A 200 27.53 5.24 14.64
N SER A 201 26.65 4.25 14.43
CA SER A 201 26.88 2.88 14.91
C SER A 201 28.19 2.34 14.33
N ASN A 202 29.02 1.72 15.18
CA ASN A 202 30.28 1.13 14.75
C ASN A 202 30.09 0.04 13.70
N ASP A 203 28.91 -0.60 13.71
CA ASP A 203 28.47 -1.68 12.85
C ASP A 203 28.01 -1.22 11.46
N LEU A 204 27.63 0.05 11.30
CA LEU A 204 27.10 0.61 10.04
C LEU A 204 27.99 1.70 9.41
N LYS A 205 28.74 2.46 10.23
CA LYS A 205 29.50 3.66 9.81
C LYS A 205 30.47 3.48 8.64
N ALA A 206 30.98 2.28 8.39
CA ALA A 206 31.91 2.00 7.29
C ALA A 206 31.18 1.70 5.96
N ASN A 207 29.90 1.33 6.06
CA ASN A 207 29.02 1.07 4.93
C ASN A 207 28.01 2.19 4.65
N TYR A 208 27.82 3.12 5.58
CA TYR A 208 26.95 4.29 5.41
C TYR A 208 27.27 5.09 4.13
N TYR A 209 26.24 5.34 3.31
CA TYR A 209 26.33 6.08 2.06
C TYR A 209 25.60 7.42 2.14
N ALA A 210 26.35 8.48 2.44
CA ALA A 210 25.81 9.82 2.66
C ALA A 210 25.13 10.43 1.42
N GLU A 211 25.65 10.19 0.22
CA GLU A 211 25.12 10.78 -1.03
C GLU A 211 23.72 10.24 -1.38
N GLY A 212 23.45 8.97 -1.06
CA GLY A 212 22.14 8.34 -1.23
C GLY A 212 21.17 8.55 -0.05
N SER A 213 21.57 9.30 0.99
CA SER A 213 20.80 9.46 2.23
C SER A 213 20.14 10.83 2.37
N TYR A 214 18.99 10.90 3.06
CA TYR A 214 18.30 12.16 3.40
C TYR A 214 17.26 12.00 4.54
N ASP A 215 16.99 13.08 5.28
CA ASP A 215 15.93 13.19 6.29
C ASP A 215 14.81 14.11 5.80
N PHE A 216 13.75 13.54 5.23
CA PHE A 216 12.59 14.30 4.74
C PHE A 216 11.71 14.81 5.89
N ASN A 217 11.72 14.15 7.05
CA ASN A 217 11.00 14.62 8.23
C ASN A 217 11.60 15.90 8.82
N GLU A 218 12.87 16.21 8.55
CA GLU A 218 13.61 17.32 9.17
C GLU A 218 14.31 18.24 8.16
N ASN A 219 14.30 17.87 6.87
CA ASN A 219 14.97 18.52 5.74
C ASN A 219 16.48 18.68 5.97
N THR A 220 17.16 17.58 6.31
CA THR A 220 18.60 17.53 6.58
C THR A 220 19.28 16.34 5.89
N LEU A 221 20.58 16.45 5.58
CA LEU A 221 21.34 15.39 4.89
C LEU A 221 21.56 14.11 5.74
N GLU A 222 21.57 14.22 7.07
CA GLU A 222 21.74 13.07 7.96
C GLU A 222 20.38 12.45 8.33
N PRO A 223 20.06 11.20 7.92
CA PRO A 223 18.81 10.48 8.22
C PRO A 223 18.77 9.96 9.68
N LYS A 224 19.20 10.78 10.62
CA LYS A 224 19.53 10.35 11.98
C LYS A 224 18.25 10.07 12.80
N PRO A 225 18.13 8.90 13.45
CA PRO A 225 17.08 8.61 14.43
C PRO A 225 16.99 9.67 15.54
N ARG A 226 15.77 10.12 15.89
CA ARG A 226 15.53 11.19 16.88
C ARG A 226 14.47 10.86 17.93
N LEU A 227 13.46 10.07 17.58
CA LEU A 227 12.41 9.60 18.49
C LEU A 227 12.84 8.33 19.22
N SER A 228 12.17 8.01 20.33
CA SER A 228 12.44 6.77 21.08
C SER A 228 12.03 5.49 20.34
N ASP A 229 11.14 5.62 19.35
CA ASP A 229 10.71 4.55 18.44
C ASP A 229 11.37 4.63 17.06
N ASP A 230 12.23 5.64 16.80
CA ASP A 230 13.09 5.65 15.61
C ASP A 230 14.20 4.61 15.83
N LYS A 231 13.95 3.39 15.37
CA LYS A 231 14.83 2.22 15.54
C LYS A 231 14.81 1.25 14.37
N HIS A 232 13.74 1.30 13.60
CA HIS A 232 13.35 0.25 12.69
C HIS A 232 14.28 0.23 11.47
N GLY A 233 14.49 1.38 10.82
CA GLY A 233 15.42 1.51 9.70
C GLY A 233 16.88 1.14 10.04
N THR A 234 17.30 1.31 11.31
CA THR A 234 18.64 0.92 11.76
C THR A 234 18.79 -0.59 11.94
N ARG A 235 17.72 -1.29 12.33
CA ARG A 235 17.69 -2.76 12.43
C ARG A 235 17.71 -3.39 11.04
N CYS A 236 16.88 -2.87 10.13
CA CYS A 236 16.85 -3.24 8.72
C CYS A 236 18.21 -2.99 8.04
N ALA A 237 18.86 -1.85 8.31
CA ALA A 237 20.20 -1.55 7.78
C ALA A 237 21.28 -2.57 8.21
N GLY A 238 21.18 -3.11 9.43
CA GLY A 238 22.07 -4.15 9.93
C GLY A 238 21.94 -5.48 9.18
N GLU A 239 20.71 -5.90 8.88
CA GLU A 239 20.44 -7.15 8.14
C GLU A 239 21.03 -7.13 6.73
N VAL A 240 20.99 -5.97 6.06
CA VAL A 240 21.62 -5.78 4.75
C VAL A 240 23.14 -5.69 4.88
N SER A 241 23.65 -4.78 5.72
CA SER A 241 25.01 -4.24 5.58
C SER A 241 25.76 -4.04 6.90
N ALA A 242 25.39 -4.70 8.01
CA ALA A 242 26.23 -4.76 9.20
C ALA A 242 27.64 -5.26 8.83
N VAL A 243 28.65 -4.47 9.19
CA VAL A 243 30.05 -4.67 8.79
C VAL A 243 30.60 -5.87 9.56
N LYS A 244 31.29 -6.80 8.90
CA LYS A 244 32.04 -7.84 9.63
C LYS A 244 33.22 -7.22 10.42
N ASN A 245 33.07 -7.09 11.74
CA ASN A 245 34.01 -6.44 12.66
C ASN A 245 34.11 -7.18 14.04
N ASP A 246 33.95 -6.49 15.16
CA ASP A 246 33.93 -7.02 16.54
C ASP A 246 32.68 -6.59 17.34
N VAL A 247 31.65 -6.12 16.64
CA VAL A 247 30.40 -5.54 17.19
C VAL A 247 29.21 -6.27 16.59
N CYS A 248 28.20 -6.58 17.43
CA CYS A 248 26.95 -7.22 17.02
C CYS A 248 27.13 -8.44 16.09
N GLY A 249 26.82 -8.32 14.81
CA GLY A 249 26.70 -9.41 13.86
C GLY A 249 27.18 -9.02 12.46
N VAL A 250 26.74 -9.75 11.45
CA VAL A 250 27.14 -9.57 10.05
C VAL A 250 25.89 -9.41 9.18
N GLY A 251 25.90 -8.48 8.23
CA GLY A 251 24.84 -8.33 7.24
C GLY A 251 24.96 -9.35 6.10
N VAL A 252 23.85 -9.67 5.42
CA VAL A 252 23.85 -10.56 4.24
C VAL A 252 24.87 -10.08 3.19
N ALA A 253 24.96 -8.76 3.00
CA ALA A 253 25.86 -8.09 2.08
C ALA A 253 26.80 -7.14 2.85
N TYR A 254 27.62 -7.68 3.75
CA TYR A 254 28.46 -6.92 4.70
C TYR A 254 29.53 -5.98 4.09
N ASP A 255 29.81 -6.01 2.79
CA ASP A 255 30.67 -5.02 2.09
C ASP A 255 29.87 -4.06 1.18
N SER A 256 28.53 -4.20 1.11
CA SER A 256 27.65 -3.26 0.41
C SER A 256 27.55 -1.91 1.10
N LYS A 257 26.99 -0.92 0.40
CA LYS A 257 26.75 0.42 0.95
C LYS A 257 25.28 0.64 1.25
N ILE A 258 25.03 1.29 2.38
CA ILE A 258 23.72 1.41 3.01
C ILE A 258 23.36 2.89 3.22
N ALA A 259 22.30 3.34 2.56
CA ALA A 259 21.75 4.67 2.69
C ALA A 259 20.51 4.66 3.58
N GLY A 260 20.23 5.79 4.25
CA GLY A 260 19.02 5.99 5.02
C GLY A 260 18.16 7.10 4.42
N ILE A 261 16.89 6.81 4.15
CA ILE A 261 15.89 7.76 3.68
C ILE A 261 14.82 7.83 4.77
N ARG A 262 14.85 8.89 5.58
CA ARG A 262 14.01 9.03 6.78
C ARG A 262 12.71 9.77 6.47
N ILE A 263 11.61 9.02 6.46
CA ILE A 263 10.24 9.49 6.14
C ILE A 263 9.19 9.15 7.20
N LEU A 264 9.36 8.11 8.03
CA LEU A 264 8.29 7.59 8.90
C LEU A 264 8.19 8.30 10.27
N SER A 265 9.10 9.22 10.59
CA SER A 265 9.20 9.84 11.93
C SER A 265 8.36 11.12 12.10
N LYS A 266 7.69 11.60 11.06
CA LYS A 266 6.68 12.68 11.10
C LYS A 266 5.64 12.46 9.99
N MET A 267 4.56 13.26 10.02
CA MET A 267 3.68 13.44 8.86
C MET A 267 4.48 14.06 7.70
N ILE A 268 4.21 13.62 6.47
CA ILE A 268 4.82 14.07 5.22
C ILE A 268 3.72 14.31 4.16
N THR A 269 4.06 14.86 3.00
CA THR A 269 3.11 14.99 1.88
C THR A 269 3.39 13.99 0.77
N ASP A 270 2.38 13.77 -0.10
CA ASP A 270 2.48 12.93 -1.31
C ASP A 270 3.71 13.31 -2.17
N ALA A 271 3.98 14.61 -2.27
CA ALA A 271 5.17 15.15 -2.92
C ALA A 271 6.50 14.84 -2.21
N ASP A 272 6.52 14.78 -0.87
CA ASP A 272 7.74 14.43 -0.12
C ASP A 272 8.05 12.94 -0.23
N GLU A 273 7.01 12.11 -0.15
CA GLU A 273 7.10 10.65 -0.32
C GLU A 273 7.50 10.27 -1.75
N ALA A 274 6.94 10.93 -2.77
CA ALA A 274 7.33 10.74 -4.16
C ALA A 274 8.82 11.04 -4.41
N VAL A 275 9.37 12.09 -3.78
CA VAL A 275 10.80 12.40 -3.92
C VAL A 275 11.68 11.48 -3.06
N ALA A 276 11.18 10.98 -1.92
CA ALA A 276 11.88 9.96 -1.14
C ALA A 276 12.02 8.65 -1.92
N MET A 277 10.93 8.20 -2.57
CA MET A 277 10.89 6.97 -3.38
C MET A 277 11.82 7.00 -4.61
N ASN A 278 12.21 8.17 -5.12
CA ASN A 278 13.20 8.30 -6.20
C ASN A 278 14.51 9.01 -5.77
N TYR A 279 14.75 9.21 -4.47
CA TYR A 279 15.91 9.96 -3.99
C TYR A 279 17.21 9.26 -4.37
N ALA A 280 18.05 9.95 -5.15
CA ALA A 280 19.31 9.45 -5.69
C ALA A 280 19.22 8.12 -6.48
N TYR A 281 18.10 7.85 -7.17
CA TYR A 281 17.81 6.64 -7.96
C TYR A 281 18.81 6.24 -9.08
N GLN A 282 19.81 7.08 -9.37
CA GLN A 282 20.95 6.72 -10.23
C GLN A 282 22.10 6.05 -9.45
N HIS A 283 22.13 6.22 -8.13
CA HIS A 283 23.13 5.67 -7.21
C HIS A 283 22.52 4.60 -6.30
N ASN A 284 21.39 4.90 -5.66
CA ASN A 284 20.61 3.94 -4.87
C ASN A 284 20.01 2.89 -5.83
N GLN A 285 20.48 1.65 -5.72
CA GLN A 285 20.11 0.59 -6.66
C GLN A 285 18.85 -0.18 -6.21
N ILE A 286 18.77 -0.43 -4.90
CA ILE A 286 17.72 -1.19 -4.25
C ILE A 286 17.12 -0.33 -3.14
N TYR A 287 15.80 -0.27 -3.04
CA TYR A 287 15.05 0.44 -2.00
C TYR A 287 14.28 -0.57 -1.16
N SER A 288 14.68 -0.74 0.10
CA SER A 288 13.98 -1.61 1.06
C SER A 288 12.96 -0.77 1.84
N CYS A 289 11.68 -1.13 1.69
CA CYS A 289 10.54 -0.43 2.28
C CYS A 289 9.79 -1.39 3.19
N SER A 290 9.89 -1.17 4.50
CA SER A 290 9.37 -2.06 5.54
C SER A 290 8.11 -1.47 6.22
N TRP A 291 7.23 -0.89 5.40
CA TRP A 291 6.07 -0.09 5.79
C TRP A 291 4.98 -0.14 4.72
N GLY A 292 3.77 0.27 5.09
CA GLY A 292 2.61 0.39 4.19
C GLY A 292 1.41 1.06 4.88
N PRO A 293 0.19 0.89 4.33
CA PRO A 293 -1.06 1.18 5.03
C PRO A 293 -1.16 0.44 6.38
N PRO A 294 -2.15 0.76 7.24
CA PRO A 294 -2.36 0.02 8.49
C PRO A 294 -2.78 -1.43 8.22
N ASP A 295 -2.03 -2.40 8.75
CA ASP A 295 -2.25 -3.84 8.56
C ASP A 295 -3.41 -4.36 9.47
N ASP A 296 -4.58 -3.73 9.41
CA ASP A 296 -5.66 -3.85 10.40
C ASP A 296 -6.85 -4.75 10.00
N GLY A 297 -6.81 -5.34 8.80
CA GLY A 297 -7.89 -6.15 8.23
C GLY A 297 -9.05 -5.32 7.68
N ARG A 298 -8.83 -4.02 7.39
CA ARG A 298 -9.85 -3.05 6.97
C ARG A 298 -9.35 -2.07 5.93
N SER A 299 -8.14 -1.57 6.12
CA SER A 299 -7.55 -0.53 5.28
C SER A 299 -7.45 -0.96 3.81
N MET A 300 -7.65 -0.01 2.91
CA MET A 300 -7.42 -0.16 1.47
C MET A 300 -6.90 1.18 0.97
N ASP A 301 -5.60 1.28 0.71
CA ASP A 301 -4.94 2.55 0.34
C ASP A 301 -3.80 2.28 -0.65
N ALA A 302 -3.54 3.24 -1.52
CA ALA A 302 -2.60 3.12 -2.63
C ALA A 302 -1.70 4.36 -2.78
N PRO A 303 -0.51 4.21 -3.38
CA PRO A 303 0.35 5.35 -3.67
C PRO A 303 -0.38 6.42 -4.47
N GLY A 304 -0.29 7.68 -4.03
CA GLY A 304 -0.81 8.82 -4.76
C GLY A 304 -0.12 8.96 -6.13
N ILE A 305 -0.76 9.69 -7.05
CA ILE A 305 -0.30 9.74 -8.46
C ILE A 305 1.13 10.31 -8.60
N LEU A 306 1.60 11.15 -7.67
CA LEU A 306 3.00 11.60 -7.63
C LEU A 306 3.95 10.44 -7.27
N ILE A 307 3.57 9.59 -6.34
CA ILE A 307 4.36 8.43 -5.89
C ILE A 307 4.35 7.35 -6.99
N LYS A 308 3.20 7.06 -7.62
CA LYS A 308 3.10 6.20 -8.81
C LYS A 308 4.03 6.69 -9.92
N ARG A 309 4.03 8.00 -10.24
CA ARG A 309 4.97 8.61 -11.19
C ARG A 309 6.42 8.50 -10.76
N ALA A 310 6.73 8.65 -9.47
CA ALA A 310 8.10 8.52 -8.97
C ALA A 310 8.65 7.10 -9.13
N MET A 311 7.86 6.07 -8.79
CA MET A 311 8.22 4.66 -8.98
C MET A 311 8.40 4.33 -10.47
N VAL A 312 7.47 4.78 -11.34
CA VAL A 312 7.58 4.60 -12.80
C VAL A 312 8.86 5.26 -13.35
N ASN A 313 9.15 6.51 -12.97
CA ASN A 313 10.39 7.19 -13.38
C ASN A 313 11.65 6.44 -12.88
N ALA A 314 11.61 5.87 -11.67
CA ALA A 314 12.73 5.13 -11.11
C ALA A 314 12.97 3.76 -11.77
N VAL A 315 11.91 2.99 -12.10
CA VAL A 315 12.07 1.71 -12.83
C VAL A 315 12.41 1.89 -14.31
N GLN A 316 12.09 3.05 -14.91
CA GLN A 316 12.44 3.36 -16.30
C GLN A 316 13.82 4.00 -16.47
N LYS A 317 14.16 4.99 -15.63
CA LYS A 317 15.37 5.80 -15.79
C LYS A 317 16.47 5.48 -14.77
N GLY A 318 16.15 4.84 -13.64
CA GLY A 318 17.10 4.54 -12.56
C GLY A 318 18.21 3.58 -12.97
N ARG A 319 19.33 3.60 -12.23
CA ARG A 319 20.54 2.81 -12.55
C ARG A 319 20.96 2.89 -14.03
N GLY A 320 20.87 4.08 -14.64
CA GLY A 320 21.19 4.30 -16.06
C GLY A 320 20.22 3.66 -17.06
N GLY A 321 18.97 3.41 -16.66
CA GLY A 321 17.93 2.77 -17.49
C GLY A 321 17.69 1.28 -17.20
N LEU A 322 18.38 0.70 -16.22
CA LEU A 322 18.13 -0.68 -15.75
C LEU A 322 16.94 -0.73 -14.75
N GLY A 323 16.60 0.41 -14.15
CA GLY A 323 15.53 0.55 -13.17
C GLY A 323 15.95 0.22 -11.75
N SER A 324 15.51 1.05 -10.81
CA SER A 324 15.62 0.81 -9.36
C SER A 324 14.80 -0.42 -8.96
N ILE A 325 15.29 -1.17 -7.98
CA ILE A 325 14.61 -2.36 -7.44
C ILE A 325 13.93 -1.99 -6.13
N TYR A 326 12.60 -1.99 -6.08
CA TYR A 326 11.85 -1.83 -4.83
C TYR A 326 11.62 -3.19 -4.17
N VAL A 327 11.80 -3.27 -2.86
CA VAL A 327 11.54 -4.48 -2.05
C VAL A 327 10.61 -4.08 -0.91
N PHE A 328 9.43 -4.67 -0.87
CA PHE A 328 8.41 -4.35 0.14
C PHE A 328 8.11 -5.57 1.02
N ALA A 329 7.96 -5.31 2.32
CA ALA A 329 7.46 -6.28 3.30
C ALA A 329 5.96 -6.53 3.07
N SER A 330 5.52 -7.78 2.91
CA SER A 330 4.15 -8.06 2.44
C SER A 330 3.04 -7.54 3.36
N GLY A 331 3.22 -7.62 4.68
CA GLY A 331 2.20 -7.19 5.64
C GLY A 331 2.18 -8.06 6.90
N ASN A 332 1.72 -7.49 8.01
CA ASN A 332 1.61 -8.15 9.32
C ASN A 332 0.16 -8.45 9.77
N GLY A 333 -0.83 -8.16 8.92
CA GLY A 333 -2.25 -8.20 9.23
C GLY A 333 -2.91 -9.57 9.11
N ALA A 334 -2.20 -10.66 8.82
CA ALA A 334 -2.84 -11.96 8.56
C ALA A 334 -3.73 -12.48 9.71
N ALA A 335 -3.37 -12.21 10.96
CA ALA A 335 -4.20 -12.53 12.13
C ALA A 335 -5.46 -11.66 12.27
N ASN A 336 -5.47 -10.49 11.62
CA ASN A 336 -6.65 -9.63 11.42
C ASN A 336 -7.48 -10.07 10.19
N GLU A 337 -7.08 -11.15 9.51
CA GLU A 337 -7.57 -11.57 8.18
C GLU A 337 -7.26 -10.57 7.06
N ASP A 338 -6.16 -9.82 7.18
CA ASP A 338 -5.71 -8.93 6.11
C ASP A 338 -5.01 -9.65 4.95
N ASN A 339 -4.95 -8.98 3.81
CA ASN A 339 -4.49 -9.51 2.54
C ASN A 339 -3.76 -8.41 1.74
N CYS A 340 -2.48 -8.64 1.45
CA CYS A 340 -1.58 -7.68 0.82
C CYS A 340 -1.97 -7.21 -0.60
N ASN A 341 -3.04 -7.71 -1.19
CA ASN A 341 -3.61 -7.15 -2.42
C ASN A 341 -4.46 -5.88 -2.19
N PHE A 342 -4.77 -5.53 -0.92
CA PHE A 342 -5.39 -4.27 -0.50
C PHE A 342 -4.38 -3.15 -0.17
N ASP A 343 -3.08 -3.45 -0.24
CA ASP A 343 -1.99 -2.50 -0.11
C ASP A 343 -1.40 -2.17 -1.50
N GLY A 344 -1.63 -0.94 -1.96
CA GLY A 344 -1.18 -0.48 -3.28
C GLY A 344 0.34 -0.35 -3.45
N TYR A 345 1.13 -0.50 -2.37
CA TYR A 345 2.59 -0.53 -2.42
C TYR A 345 3.12 -1.94 -2.67
N THR A 346 2.49 -2.96 -2.08
CA THR A 346 2.87 -4.39 -2.26
C THR A 346 2.14 -5.07 -3.42
N ASN A 347 0.99 -4.57 -3.86
CA ASN A 347 0.34 -5.04 -5.10
C ASN A 347 0.94 -4.41 -6.38
N SER A 348 1.95 -3.55 -6.25
CA SER A 348 2.60 -2.90 -7.39
C SER A 348 3.49 -3.86 -8.18
N ILE A 349 3.37 -3.87 -9.52
CA ILE A 349 4.28 -4.66 -10.37
C ILE A 349 5.76 -4.23 -10.22
N TYR A 350 5.98 -2.98 -9.79
CA TYR A 350 7.31 -2.38 -9.61
C TYR A 350 8.01 -2.81 -8.31
N SER A 351 7.27 -3.41 -7.36
CA SER A 351 7.78 -3.90 -6.08
C SER A 351 8.01 -5.40 -6.08
N ILE A 352 9.09 -5.84 -5.43
CA ILE A 352 9.29 -7.23 -5.04
C ILE A 352 8.68 -7.41 -3.65
N THR A 353 7.49 -8.00 -3.59
CA THR A 353 6.76 -8.24 -2.35
C THR A 353 7.24 -9.52 -1.67
N VAL A 354 7.73 -9.38 -0.44
CA VAL A 354 8.43 -10.41 0.33
C VAL A 354 7.71 -10.69 1.64
N GLY A 355 7.21 -11.92 1.79
CA GLY A 355 6.64 -12.40 3.05
C GLY A 355 7.65 -13.05 3.99
N ALA A 356 7.18 -13.42 5.17
CA ALA A 356 7.99 -14.03 6.22
C ALA A 356 7.77 -15.54 6.36
N ILE A 357 8.85 -16.26 6.66
CA ILE A 357 8.85 -17.61 7.24
C ILE A 357 9.71 -17.65 8.50
N ASP A 358 9.38 -18.51 9.44
CA ASP A 358 10.12 -18.58 10.71
C ASP A 358 11.37 -19.48 10.65
N ARG A 359 12.05 -19.62 11.80
CA ARG A 359 13.24 -20.46 11.98
C ARG A 359 13.04 -21.95 11.62
N LYS A 360 11.81 -22.46 11.63
CA LYS A 360 11.44 -23.81 11.19
C LYS A 360 10.95 -23.84 9.74
N GLY A 361 10.91 -22.70 9.05
CA GLY A 361 10.35 -22.54 7.70
C GLY A 361 8.82 -22.58 7.65
N LEU A 362 8.15 -22.37 8.79
CA LEU A 362 6.69 -22.33 8.87
C LEU A 362 6.17 -20.91 8.62
N HIS A 363 4.89 -20.81 8.22
CA HIS A 363 4.19 -19.52 8.13
C HIS A 363 3.94 -18.91 9.52
N PRO A 364 4.39 -17.68 9.79
CA PRO A 364 4.13 -17.00 11.05
C PRO A 364 2.82 -16.20 10.98
N TYR A 365 2.05 -16.20 12.09
CA TYR A 365 0.67 -15.69 12.17
C TYR A 365 0.40 -14.26 11.65
N TYR A 366 1.44 -13.44 11.48
CA TYR A 366 1.32 -12.07 10.99
C TYR A 366 1.47 -11.97 9.47
N SER A 367 2.26 -12.84 8.82
CA SER A 367 2.67 -12.62 7.42
C SER A 367 1.47 -12.72 6.48
N GLU A 368 1.14 -11.63 5.80
CA GLU A 368 0.01 -11.58 4.88
C GLU A 368 0.20 -12.49 3.65
N LYS A 369 -0.92 -12.90 3.07
CA LYS A 369 -1.00 -13.76 1.90
C LYS A 369 -1.86 -13.14 0.81
N CYS A 370 -1.32 -13.04 -0.40
CA CYS A 370 -1.97 -12.44 -1.57
C CYS A 370 -1.34 -12.97 -2.87
N SER A 371 -2.02 -12.80 -4.00
CA SER A 371 -1.49 -13.24 -5.31
C SER A 371 -0.33 -12.37 -5.83
N ALA A 372 -0.11 -11.19 -5.24
CA ALA A 372 1.01 -10.30 -5.52
C ALA A 372 2.35 -10.70 -4.86
N GLN A 373 2.35 -11.61 -3.86
CA GLN A 373 3.56 -11.98 -3.14
C GLN A 373 4.47 -12.88 -4.01
N LEU A 374 5.70 -12.42 -4.29
CA LEU A 374 6.62 -13.14 -5.18
C LEU A 374 7.36 -14.29 -4.45
N VAL A 375 7.86 -14.03 -3.24
CA VAL A 375 8.71 -14.96 -2.46
C VAL A 375 8.60 -14.69 -0.95
N VAL A 376 9.17 -15.58 -0.15
CA VAL A 376 9.36 -15.39 1.29
C VAL A 376 10.83 -15.47 1.71
N THR A 377 11.17 -14.90 2.86
CA THR A 377 12.44 -15.18 3.55
C THR A 377 12.28 -15.07 5.07
N TYR A 378 13.38 -15.25 5.80
CA TYR A 378 13.34 -15.56 7.22
C TYR A 378 13.01 -14.35 8.12
N SER A 379 12.22 -14.57 9.17
CA SER A 379 11.88 -13.58 10.20
C SER A 379 11.50 -14.25 11.54
N SER A 380 10.97 -13.47 12.49
CA SER A 380 10.53 -13.92 13.82
C SER A 380 9.39 -14.93 13.80
N GLY A 381 9.49 -15.97 14.62
CA GLY A 381 8.49 -17.02 14.80
C GLY A 381 9.09 -18.23 15.54
N SER A 382 8.26 -19.21 15.92
CA SER A 382 8.67 -20.40 16.70
C SER A 382 9.53 -20.11 17.96
N GLY A 383 9.37 -18.93 18.56
CA GLY A 383 10.14 -18.51 19.74
C GLY A 383 11.55 -18.00 19.46
N ASP A 384 11.91 -17.72 18.21
CA ASP A 384 13.15 -17.01 17.83
C ASP A 384 12.82 -15.72 17.03
N SER A 385 13.85 -14.92 16.75
CA SER A 385 13.74 -13.60 16.11
C SER A 385 15.00 -13.28 15.32
N ILE A 386 15.00 -12.17 14.58
CA ILE A 386 16.19 -11.71 13.87
C ILE A 386 17.13 -10.96 14.81
N HIS A 387 18.41 -11.32 14.70
CA HIS A 387 19.54 -10.80 15.46
C HIS A 387 20.33 -9.82 14.58
N THR A 388 20.33 -8.54 14.93
CA THR A 388 20.84 -7.43 14.08
C THR A 388 21.29 -6.22 14.94
N THR A 389 21.80 -5.16 14.33
CA THR A 389 22.14 -3.87 14.95
C THR A 389 20.88 -3.21 15.57
N ASP A 390 21.04 -2.36 16.58
CA ASP A 390 19.99 -1.43 17.06
C ASP A 390 20.60 -0.03 17.27
N VAL A 391 19.77 1.00 17.43
CA VAL A 391 20.25 2.38 17.59
C VAL A 391 21.08 2.55 18.86
N GLY A 392 22.28 3.11 18.72
CA GLY A 392 23.26 3.31 19.78
C GLY A 392 24.59 2.57 19.56
N THR A 393 25.69 3.15 20.04
CA THR A 393 27.04 2.58 19.91
C THR A 393 27.12 1.15 20.45
N ASN A 394 27.41 0.18 19.57
CA ASN A 394 27.48 -1.25 19.87
C ASN A 394 26.18 -1.83 20.49
N THR A 395 25.03 -1.25 20.17
CA THR A 395 23.73 -1.78 20.59
C THR A 395 23.23 -2.75 19.51
N CYS A 396 22.71 -3.91 19.95
CA CYS A 396 22.18 -4.95 19.08
C CYS A 396 20.75 -5.29 19.53
N SER A 397 19.93 -5.84 18.64
CA SER A 397 18.64 -6.43 18.99
C SER A 397 18.62 -7.91 18.65
N ASP A 398 18.12 -8.71 19.60
CA ASP A 398 17.84 -10.14 19.55
C ASP A 398 16.36 -10.45 19.24
N ALA A 399 15.63 -9.44 18.78
CA ALA A 399 14.17 -9.38 18.80
C ALA A 399 13.59 -8.65 17.58
N HIS A 400 14.31 -8.51 16.47
CA HIS A 400 13.71 -7.95 15.24
C HIS A 400 12.85 -9.01 14.53
N GLY A 401 11.90 -8.57 13.71
CA GLY A 401 10.78 -9.41 13.29
C GLY A 401 9.65 -8.63 12.63
N GLY A 402 8.58 -9.34 12.30
CA GLY A 402 7.57 -8.90 11.33
C GLY A 402 8.05 -9.13 9.89
N THR A 403 7.20 -8.88 8.89
CA THR A 403 7.63 -8.92 7.48
C THR A 403 8.70 -7.86 7.18
N SER A 404 8.80 -6.81 8.01
CA SER A 404 9.87 -5.80 7.99
C SER A 404 11.29 -6.32 8.08
N ALA A 405 11.54 -7.53 8.61
CA ALA A 405 12.86 -8.15 8.65
C ALA A 405 13.09 -9.09 7.43
N ALA A 406 12.01 -9.57 6.80
CA ALA A 406 12.11 -10.37 5.59
C ALA A 406 12.55 -9.52 4.38
N ALA A 407 11.98 -8.32 4.18
CA ALA A 407 12.34 -7.45 3.06
C ALA A 407 13.82 -6.99 3.04
N PRO A 408 14.45 -6.58 4.18
CA PRO A 408 15.87 -6.25 4.24
C PRO A 408 16.78 -7.45 3.94
N LEU A 409 16.47 -8.65 4.43
CA LEU A 409 17.24 -9.85 4.09
C LEU A 409 17.18 -10.14 2.58
N ALA A 410 16.02 -9.98 1.95
CA ALA A 410 15.88 -10.06 0.50
C ALA A 410 16.68 -8.96 -0.24
N ALA A 411 16.60 -7.71 0.21
CA ALA A 411 17.39 -6.60 -0.35
C ALA A 411 18.92 -6.84 -0.23
N GLY A 412 19.37 -7.45 0.86
CA GLY A 412 20.75 -7.93 1.04
C GLY A 412 21.14 -8.99 0.01
N ILE A 413 20.27 -9.98 -0.23
CA ILE A 413 20.50 -11.00 -1.28
C ILE A 413 20.59 -10.33 -2.66
N PHE A 414 19.72 -9.38 -2.97
CA PHE A 414 19.74 -8.67 -4.25
C PHE A 414 21.02 -7.81 -4.40
N ALA A 415 21.56 -7.27 -3.30
CA ALA A 415 22.85 -6.58 -3.31
C ALA A 415 24.04 -7.54 -3.59
N LEU A 416 23.96 -8.81 -3.17
CA LEU A 416 24.94 -9.84 -3.57
C LEU A 416 24.85 -10.14 -5.08
N VAL A 417 23.65 -10.22 -5.64
CA VAL A 417 23.43 -10.43 -7.08
C VAL A 417 23.97 -9.24 -7.89
N LEU A 418 23.70 -8.00 -7.49
CA LEU A 418 24.18 -6.82 -8.21
C LEU A 418 25.72 -6.65 -8.17
N GLN A 419 26.44 -7.26 -7.22
CA GLN A 419 27.91 -7.28 -7.26
C GLN A 419 28.42 -8.06 -8.49
N ILE A 420 27.79 -9.18 -8.84
CA ILE A 420 28.23 -10.03 -9.96
C ILE A 420 27.56 -9.69 -11.28
N ARG A 421 26.34 -9.15 -11.24
CA ARG A 421 25.54 -8.75 -12.39
C ARG A 421 24.90 -7.37 -12.17
N PRO A 422 25.70 -6.29 -12.18
CA PRO A 422 25.19 -4.92 -12.04
C PRO A 422 24.29 -4.49 -13.22
N ASP A 423 24.29 -5.28 -14.30
CA ASP A 423 23.58 -5.11 -15.56
C ASP A 423 22.16 -5.74 -15.60
N LEU A 424 21.69 -6.39 -14.53
CA LEU A 424 20.30 -6.87 -14.46
C LEU A 424 19.31 -5.70 -14.34
N SER A 425 18.23 -5.72 -15.11
CA SER A 425 17.10 -4.82 -14.91
C SER A 425 16.28 -5.19 -13.66
N TRP A 426 15.35 -4.32 -13.26
CA TRP A 426 14.41 -4.60 -12.17
C TRP A 426 13.55 -5.86 -12.43
N ARG A 427 13.12 -6.08 -13.68
CA ARG A 427 12.42 -7.30 -14.13
C ARG A 427 13.31 -8.54 -14.11
N ASP A 428 14.58 -8.40 -14.51
CA ASP A 428 15.53 -9.51 -14.46
C ASP A 428 15.73 -10.03 -13.02
N MET A 429 15.73 -9.14 -12.02
CA MET A 429 15.78 -9.54 -10.60
C MET A 429 14.53 -10.34 -10.19
N GLN A 430 13.33 -9.90 -10.59
CA GLN A 430 12.09 -10.63 -10.30
C GLN A 430 12.10 -12.02 -10.96
N TYR A 431 12.43 -12.10 -12.25
CA TYR A 431 12.58 -13.37 -12.98
C TYR A 431 13.57 -14.30 -12.29
N LEU A 432 14.76 -13.80 -11.94
CA LEU A 432 15.83 -14.59 -11.33
C LEU A 432 15.35 -15.18 -10.00
N VAL A 433 14.85 -14.35 -9.09
CA VAL A 433 14.47 -14.74 -7.73
C VAL A 433 13.29 -15.71 -7.72
N MET A 434 12.28 -15.50 -8.58
CA MET A 434 11.19 -16.47 -8.81
C MET A 434 11.73 -17.80 -9.40
N SER A 435 12.68 -17.72 -10.34
CA SER A 435 13.24 -18.91 -11.00
C SER A 435 14.11 -19.77 -10.06
N THR A 436 14.65 -19.19 -8.98
CA THR A 436 15.49 -19.89 -8.00
C THR A 436 14.82 -20.15 -6.66
N ALA A 437 13.64 -19.57 -6.40
CA ALA A 437 12.86 -19.83 -5.20
C ALA A 437 12.58 -21.33 -4.98
N LEU A 438 12.65 -21.74 -3.71
CA LEU A 438 12.48 -23.12 -3.24
C LEU A 438 11.18 -23.23 -2.42
N PRO A 439 10.20 -24.05 -2.83
CA PRO A 439 8.99 -24.29 -2.05
C PRO A 439 9.30 -24.81 -0.63
N VAL A 440 8.51 -24.34 0.32
CA VAL A 440 8.54 -24.72 1.75
C VAL A 440 7.18 -25.26 2.17
N ASP A 441 7.07 -25.88 3.35
CA ASP A 441 5.81 -26.32 3.97
C ASP A 441 4.81 -26.97 2.97
N LEU A 442 5.29 -28.01 2.28
CA LEU A 442 4.61 -28.59 1.11
C LEU A 442 3.37 -29.43 1.45
N ASP A 443 3.23 -29.85 2.71
CA ASP A 443 2.17 -30.75 3.17
C ASP A 443 0.84 -30.02 3.46
N THR A 444 0.84 -28.68 3.38
CA THR A 444 -0.33 -27.79 3.54
C THR A 444 -1.41 -27.94 2.47
N GLY A 445 -1.04 -28.41 1.27
CA GLY A 445 -1.95 -28.52 0.12
C GLY A 445 -2.24 -27.20 -0.64
N GLU A 446 -1.80 -26.03 -0.13
CA GLU A 446 -2.01 -24.72 -0.78
C GLU A 446 -1.20 -24.48 -2.08
N TRP A 447 -0.39 -25.46 -2.50
CA TRP A 447 0.60 -25.32 -3.58
C TRP A 447 0.07 -25.73 -4.96
N GLN A 448 -0.28 -24.76 -5.81
CA GLN A 448 -0.56 -25.00 -7.24
C GLN A 448 0.74 -25.11 -8.06
N THR A 449 0.69 -25.78 -9.21
CA THR A 449 1.83 -25.91 -10.14
C THR A 449 1.58 -25.09 -11.39
N THR A 450 2.41 -24.07 -11.60
CA THR A 450 2.36 -23.13 -12.73
C THR A 450 2.80 -23.77 -14.04
N THR A 451 2.47 -23.13 -15.17
CA THR A 451 2.84 -23.57 -16.54
C THR A 451 4.34 -23.67 -16.78
N ILE A 452 5.15 -22.84 -16.09
CA ILE A 452 6.62 -22.91 -16.08
C ILE A 452 7.19 -24.04 -15.20
N GLY A 453 6.33 -24.91 -14.65
CA GLY A 453 6.72 -26.05 -13.81
C GLY A 453 7.14 -25.68 -12.38
N LYS A 454 6.99 -24.41 -11.98
CA LYS A 454 7.22 -23.94 -10.62
C LYS A 454 5.97 -24.13 -9.75
N LYS A 455 6.15 -24.35 -8.46
CA LYS A 455 5.04 -24.30 -7.49
C LYS A 455 4.82 -22.87 -7.01
N PHE A 456 3.56 -22.49 -6.78
CA PHE A 456 3.16 -21.23 -6.16
C PHE A 456 2.14 -21.48 -5.03
N SER A 457 2.23 -20.72 -3.95
CA SER A 457 1.19 -20.61 -2.90
C SER A 457 1.01 -19.13 -2.56
N HIS A 458 -0.23 -18.69 -2.35
CA HIS A 458 -0.54 -17.32 -1.92
C HIS A 458 0.14 -16.97 -0.58
N THR A 459 0.39 -17.97 0.26
CA THR A 459 1.04 -17.87 1.58
C THR A 459 2.57 -17.75 1.49
N PHE A 460 3.19 -18.31 0.45
CA PHE A 460 4.66 -18.41 0.33
C PHE A 460 5.25 -17.83 -0.97
N GLY A 461 4.42 -17.28 -1.86
CA GLY A 461 4.81 -16.95 -3.23
C GLY A 461 5.30 -18.19 -3.98
N TYR A 462 6.40 -18.03 -4.73
CA TYR A 462 7.13 -19.14 -5.34
C TYR A 462 8.01 -19.95 -4.35
N GLY A 463 7.99 -19.59 -3.06
CA GLY A 463 8.77 -20.19 -2.00
C GLY A 463 9.87 -19.29 -1.47
N LYS A 464 10.79 -19.88 -0.70
CA LYS A 464 11.87 -19.13 -0.06
C LYS A 464 12.98 -18.74 -1.02
N ILE A 465 13.63 -17.61 -0.76
CA ILE A 465 14.87 -17.23 -1.46
C ILE A 465 16.02 -18.13 -0.97
N ASP A 466 16.75 -18.74 -1.91
CA ASP A 466 18.04 -19.39 -1.66
C ASP A 466 19.16 -18.57 -2.31
N THR A 467 20.08 -18.04 -1.50
CA THR A 467 21.11 -17.11 -1.98
C THR A 467 22.09 -17.78 -2.94
N TRP A 468 22.50 -19.02 -2.65
CA TRP A 468 23.41 -19.77 -3.50
C TRP A 468 22.78 -20.06 -4.88
N ALA A 469 21.56 -20.60 -4.91
CA ALA A 469 20.85 -20.90 -6.15
C ALA A 469 20.66 -19.63 -7.00
N THR A 470 20.28 -18.51 -6.36
CA THR A 470 20.10 -17.20 -7.00
C THR A 470 21.42 -16.67 -7.59
N ILE A 471 22.53 -16.81 -6.87
CA ILE A 471 23.86 -16.35 -7.30
C ILE A 471 24.45 -17.22 -8.41
N GLU A 472 24.30 -18.56 -8.35
CA GLU A 472 24.76 -19.43 -9.43
C GLU A 472 23.94 -19.22 -10.71
N ALA A 473 22.60 -19.11 -10.60
CA ALA A 473 21.75 -18.80 -11.75
C ALA A 473 22.07 -17.44 -12.38
N ALA A 474 22.37 -16.41 -11.58
CA ALA A 474 22.70 -15.07 -12.07
C ALA A 474 23.92 -15.04 -13.00
N LYS A 475 24.89 -15.95 -12.84
CA LYS A 475 26.10 -16.02 -13.68
C LYS A 475 25.79 -16.33 -15.15
N ASP A 476 24.83 -17.23 -15.38
CA ASP A 476 24.39 -17.66 -16.70
C ASP A 476 23.06 -17.02 -17.15
N PHE A 477 22.43 -16.21 -16.30
CA PHE A 477 21.12 -15.59 -16.58
C PHE A 477 21.20 -14.61 -17.76
N LYS A 478 20.40 -14.86 -18.81
CA LYS A 478 20.24 -13.94 -19.93
C LYS A 478 19.09 -12.98 -19.64
N ASN A 479 19.38 -11.67 -19.68
CA ASN A 479 18.38 -10.63 -19.51
C ASN A 479 17.21 -10.77 -20.49
N VAL A 480 16.01 -10.46 -20.01
CA VAL A 480 14.78 -10.48 -20.81
C VAL A 480 14.68 -9.28 -21.74
N LYS A 481 13.88 -9.40 -22.80
CA LYS A 481 13.52 -8.28 -23.68
C LYS A 481 12.76 -7.20 -22.88
N PRO A 482 12.67 -5.96 -23.38
CA PRO A 482 11.88 -4.90 -22.73
C PRO A 482 10.42 -5.31 -22.48
N GLN A 483 9.76 -4.62 -21.57
CA GLN A 483 8.38 -4.94 -21.19
C GLN A 483 7.39 -4.59 -22.32
N ALA A 484 6.34 -5.38 -22.45
CA ALA A 484 5.13 -5.08 -23.21
C ALA A 484 3.90 -5.29 -22.32
N TRP A 485 2.76 -4.74 -22.73
CA TRP A 485 1.50 -4.86 -22.02
C TRP A 485 0.32 -4.87 -22.98
N PHE A 486 -0.72 -5.62 -22.63
CA PHE A 486 -2.02 -5.63 -23.28
C PHE A 486 -3.08 -5.28 -22.26
N TYR A 487 -3.93 -4.30 -22.58
CA TYR A 487 -5.09 -3.95 -21.76
C TYR A 487 -6.37 -4.33 -22.52
N SER A 488 -7.31 -5.01 -21.87
CA SER A 488 -8.63 -5.32 -22.44
C SER A 488 -9.45 -4.04 -22.64
N PRO A 489 -10.54 -4.04 -23.43
CA PRO A 489 -11.62 -3.09 -23.20
C PRO A 489 -12.17 -3.24 -21.76
N TRP A 490 -12.86 -2.22 -21.25
CA TRP A 490 -13.70 -2.36 -20.05
C TRP A 490 -14.85 -3.34 -20.33
N ILE A 491 -15.13 -4.22 -19.38
CA ILE A 491 -16.11 -5.30 -19.51
C ILE A 491 -17.24 -5.03 -18.53
N HIS A 492 -18.32 -4.41 -19.04
CA HIS A 492 -19.49 -4.06 -18.23
C HIS A 492 -20.32 -5.31 -17.90
N VAL A 493 -20.63 -5.46 -16.62
CA VAL A 493 -21.35 -6.61 -16.06
C VAL A 493 -22.71 -6.15 -15.54
N ASN A 494 -22.73 -5.16 -14.64
CA ASN A 494 -23.92 -4.58 -14.02
C ASN A 494 -24.89 -5.63 -13.44
N GLN A 495 -24.38 -6.55 -12.61
CA GLN A 495 -25.17 -7.62 -11.98
C GLN A 495 -25.02 -7.63 -10.46
N ALA A 496 -26.14 -7.86 -9.76
CA ALA A 496 -26.17 -8.01 -8.31
C ALA A 496 -25.50 -9.33 -7.88
N ILE A 497 -24.60 -9.24 -6.90
CA ILE A 497 -23.74 -10.35 -6.47
C ILE A 497 -24.55 -11.35 -5.60
N PRO A 498 -24.54 -12.66 -5.92
CA PRO A 498 -25.11 -13.70 -5.06
C PRO A 498 -24.36 -13.82 -3.73
N GLN A 499 -25.11 -14.07 -2.66
CA GLN A 499 -24.58 -14.38 -1.33
C GLN A 499 -24.36 -15.89 -1.14
N GLY A 500 -23.28 -16.25 -0.45
CA GLY A 500 -22.99 -17.62 0.01
C GLY A 500 -22.14 -18.43 -0.97
N ASP A 501 -22.59 -19.64 -1.30
CA ASP A 501 -21.81 -20.62 -2.10
C ASP A 501 -21.83 -20.34 -3.63
N ASP A 502 -22.65 -19.39 -4.09
CA ASP A 502 -22.77 -19.00 -5.51
C ASP A 502 -21.99 -17.71 -5.81
N GLY A 503 -21.45 -17.57 -7.02
CA GLY A 503 -20.79 -16.34 -7.49
C GLY A 503 -21.21 -15.93 -8.90
N ILE A 504 -20.93 -14.67 -9.27
CA ILE A 504 -20.94 -14.24 -10.68
C ILE A 504 -19.61 -14.61 -11.30
N SER A 505 -19.62 -15.45 -12.35
CA SER A 505 -18.46 -15.64 -13.22
C SER A 505 -18.62 -14.85 -14.52
N VAL A 506 -17.65 -14.00 -14.85
CA VAL A 506 -17.56 -13.30 -16.14
C VAL A 506 -16.31 -13.77 -16.87
N SER A 507 -16.37 -13.89 -18.21
CA SER A 507 -15.24 -14.39 -19.00
C SER A 507 -14.91 -13.49 -20.18
N PHE A 508 -13.63 -13.36 -20.48
CA PHE A 508 -13.08 -12.60 -21.61
C PHE A 508 -12.09 -13.48 -22.39
N GLU A 509 -12.14 -13.41 -23.72
CA GLU A 509 -11.24 -14.18 -24.60
C GLU A 509 -10.14 -13.28 -25.15
N VAL A 510 -8.90 -13.52 -24.70
CA VAL A 510 -7.70 -12.86 -25.20
C VAL A 510 -7.22 -13.63 -26.43
N THR A 511 -7.37 -13.05 -27.62
CA THR A 511 -6.93 -13.72 -28.86
C THR A 511 -5.42 -13.57 -29.07
N LYS A 512 -4.86 -14.41 -29.94
CA LYS A 512 -3.44 -14.33 -30.31
C LYS A 512 -3.10 -13.00 -31.00
N GLU A 513 -4.02 -12.51 -31.83
CA GLU A 513 -3.87 -11.31 -32.64
C GLU A 513 -3.77 -10.07 -31.74
N MET A 514 -4.59 -10.00 -30.67
CA MET A 514 -4.51 -8.95 -29.65
C MET A 514 -3.12 -8.85 -29.01
N LEU A 515 -2.53 -10.00 -28.63
CA LEU A 515 -1.20 -10.02 -28.00
C LEU A 515 -0.08 -9.75 -29.02
N GLN A 516 -0.26 -10.15 -30.29
CA GLN A 516 0.69 -9.82 -31.36
C GLN A 516 0.68 -8.33 -31.71
N GLU A 517 -0.48 -7.66 -31.68
CA GLU A 517 -0.60 -6.20 -31.84
C GLU A 517 0.00 -5.45 -30.64
N ALA A 518 -0.28 -5.92 -29.42
CA ALA A 518 0.34 -5.43 -28.18
C ALA A 518 1.83 -5.78 -28.02
N ASN A 519 2.44 -6.48 -28.98
CA ASN A 519 3.84 -6.94 -28.95
C ASN A 519 4.18 -7.80 -27.71
N LEU A 520 3.23 -8.52 -27.10
CA LEU A 520 3.40 -9.30 -25.87
C LEU A 520 3.61 -10.80 -26.16
N GLU A 521 4.69 -11.40 -25.65
CA GLU A 521 5.08 -12.79 -25.93
C GLU A 521 4.64 -13.79 -24.85
N ARG A 522 4.85 -13.42 -23.58
CA ARG A 522 4.57 -14.24 -22.39
C ARG A 522 4.43 -13.35 -21.17
N LEU A 523 3.62 -13.79 -20.20
CA LEU A 523 3.26 -12.98 -19.03
C LEU A 523 4.36 -12.93 -17.95
N GLU A 524 4.31 -11.86 -17.17
CA GLU A 524 5.03 -11.66 -15.91
C GLU A 524 4.00 -11.38 -14.80
N HIS A 525 3.32 -10.25 -14.89
CA HIS A 525 2.27 -9.81 -13.98
C HIS A 525 0.91 -9.80 -14.67
N VAL A 526 -0.14 -10.08 -13.91
CA VAL A 526 -1.53 -9.85 -14.31
C VAL A 526 -2.15 -8.90 -13.31
N GLN A 527 -2.78 -7.84 -13.80
CA GLN A 527 -3.54 -6.90 -12.99
C GLN A 527 -5.00 -6.89 -13.43
N VAL A 528 -5.89 -6.64 -12.47
CA VAL A 528 -7.32 -6.41 -12.76
C VAL A 528 -7.78 -5.18 -12.00
N THR A 529 -8.20 -4.16 -12.75
CA THR A 529 -8.91 -2.99 -12.23
C THR A 529 -10.41 -3.32 -12.18
N MET A 530 -11.10 -2.98 -11.08
CA MET A 530 -12.49 -3.40 -10.84
C MET A 530 -13.34 -2.33 -10.16
N ASN A 531 -14.59 -2.22 -10.61
CA ASN A 531 -15.62 -1.43 -9.94
C ASN A 531 -16.73 -2.35 -9.38
N ILE A 532 -16.89 -2.34 -8.06
CA ILE A 532 -17.91 -3.07 -7.32
C ILE A 532 -18.51 -2.15 -6.26
N ALA A 533 -19.81 -1.87 -6.35
CA ALA A 533 -20.54 -1.28 -5.22
C ALA A 533 -20.92 -2.39 -4.23
N HIS A 534 -20.57 -2.28 -2.95
CA HIS A 534 -21.00 -3.21 -1.90
C HIS A 534 -21.22 -2.48 -0.58
N THR A 535 -22.31 -2.77 0.14
CA THR A 535 -22.61 -2.11 1.43
C THR A 535 -21.81 -2.65 2.63
N LYS A 536 -20.80 -3.50 2.36
CA LYS A 536 -19.79 -3.99 3.31
C LYS A 536 -18.66 -4.67 2.54
N ARG A 537 -17.52 -4.00 2.37
CA ARG A 537 -16.40 -4.47 1.52
C ARG A 537 -15.81 -5.83 1.92
N GLY A 538 -15.72 -6.10 3.22
CA GLY A 538 -15.08 -7.30 3.76
C GLY A 538 -15.76 -8.63 3.47
N ASP A 539 -17.00 -8.63 2.96
CA ASP A 539 -17.70 -9.86 2.59
C ASP A 539 -17.35 -10.33 1.17
N LEU A 540 -16.76 -9.46 0.35
CA LEU A 540 -16.35 -9.78 -1.02
C LEU A 540 -15.15 -10.74 -1.06
N SER A 541 -15.17 -11.64 -2.05
CA SER A 541 -13.99 -12.38 -2.51
C SER A 541 -13.96 -12.44 -4.04
N VAL A 542 -12.76 -12.41 -4.61
CA VAL A 542 -12.54 -12.40 -6.07
C VAL A 542 -11.45 -13.38 -6.47
N ASP A 543 -11.82 -14.34 -7.31
CA ASP A 543 -10.90 -15.25 -7.99
C ASP A 543 -10.70 -14.85 -9.45
N LEU A 544 -9.47 -14.94 -9.96
CA LEU A 544 -9.16 -14.90 -11.38
C LEU A 544 -8.61 -16.27 -11.81
N VAL A 545 -9.22 -16.86 -12.84
CA VAL A 545 -8.85 -18.15 -13.42
C VAL A 545 -8.31 -17.93 -14.83
N SER A 546 -7.12 -18.46 -15.11
CA SER A 546 -6.45 -18.29 -16.39
C SER A 546 -6.90 -19.30 -17.48
N PRO A 547 -6.48 -19.11 -18.75
CA PRO A 547 -6.68 -20.09 -19.80
C PRO A 547 -6.12 -21.48 -19.42
N ASP A 548 -4.92 -21.52 -18.84
CA ASP A 548 -4.23 -22.74 -18.38
C ASP A 548 -4.72 -23.25 -16.99
N LYS A 549 -5.79 -22.64 -16.44
CA LYS A 549 -6.50 -23.03 -15.21
C LYS A 549 -5.69 -22.88 -13.91
N LEU A 550 -4.74 -21.95 -13.89
CA LEU A 550 -4.20 -21.42 -12.64
C LEU A 550 -5.20 -20.47 -12.00
N VAL A 551 -5.21 -20.40 -10.66
CA VAL A 551 -6.18 -19.60 -9.89
C VAL A 551 -5.45 -18.58 -9.02
N SER A 552 -5.79 -17.30 -9.19
CA SER A 552 -5.35 -16.21 -8.32
C SER A 552 -6.49 -15.78 -7.42
N HIS A 553 -6.31 -15.91 -6.11
CA HIS A 553 -7.18 -15.26 -5.14
C HIS A 553 -6.75 -13.78 -5.11
N LEU A 554 -7.49 -12.93 -5.84
CA LEU A 554 -7.21 -11.50 -5.95
C LEU A 554 -7.59 -10.80 -4.65
N SER A 555 -8.80 -11.04 -4.15
CA SER A 555 -9.22 -10.65 -2.80
C SER A 555 -9.80 -11.85 -2.04
N ALA A 556 -9.53 -11.88 -0.74
CA ALA A 556 -10.20 -12.74 0.23
C ALA A 556 -11.10 -11.88 1.11
N SER A 557 -12.16 -12.47 1.64
CA SER A 557 -13.04 -11.82 2.62
C SER A 557 -12.26 -11.46 3.89
N ARG A 558 -12.49 -10.26 4.43
CA ARG A 558 -11.83 -9.70 5.62
C ARG A 558 -12.88 -9.36 6.68
N ARG A 559 -13.04 -10.18 7.73
CA ARG A 559 -14.14 -10.05 8.71
C ARG A 559 -14.27 -8.68 9.42
N TYR A 560 -13.22 -7.87 9.42
CA TYR A 560 -13.17 -6.56 10.07
C TYR A 560 -13.42 -5.37 9.14
N ASP A 561 -13.41 -5.58 7.82
CA ASP A 561 -13.60 -4.55 6.82
C ASP A 561 -15.11 -4.27 6.63
N SER A 562 -15.62 -3.35 7.44
CA SER A 562 -17.03 -2.96 7.46
C SER A 562 -17.35 -1.70 6.64
N GLU A 563 -16.49 -1.33 5.69
CA GLU A 563 -16.69 -0.13 4.87
C GLU A 563 -17.93 -0.29 3.95
N PRO A 564 -18.84 0.70 3.90
CA PRO A 564 -20.04 0.65 3.06
C PRO A 564 -19.77 0.99 1.58
N GLU A 565 -18.50 0.99 1.17
CA GLU A 565 -18.00 1.24 -0.18
C GLU A 565 -17.18 0.03 -0.62
N GLY A 566 -17.38 -0.49 -1.83
CA GLY A 566 -16.70 -1.69 -2.32
C GLY A 566 -15.34 -1.39 -2.94
N TYR A 567 -15.19 -1.64 -4.24
CA TYR A 567 -13.99 -1.35 -5.01
C TYR A 567 -14.29 -0.22 -6.00
N ASP A 568 -13.47 0.83 -5.98
CA ASP A 568 -13.57 2.05 -6.82
C ASP A 568 -12.23 2.23 -7.54
N ASP A 569 -12.20 1.93 -8.84
CA ASP A 569 -11.03 1.74 -9.71
C ASP A 569 -9.84 1.01 -9.05
N TRP A 570 -10.12 0.09 -8.11
CA TRP A 570 -9.09 -0.64 -7.39
C TRP A 570 -8.42 -1.68 -8.30
N THR A 571 -7.09 -1.71 -8.29
CA THR A 571 -6.30 -2.61 -9.14
C THR A 571 -5.62 -3.68 -8.30
N PHE A 572 -6.14 -4.91 -8.36
CA PHE A 572 -5.49 -6.10 -7.81
C PHE A 572 -4.36 -6.60 -8.72
N MET A 573 -3.40 -7.34 -8.17
CA MET A 573 -2.26 -7.90 -8.91
C MET A 573 -2.02 -9.38 -8.58
N SER A 574 -1.52 -10.11 -9.57
CA SER A 574 -1.08 -11.50 -9.45
C SER A 574 0.23 -11.76 -10.21
N VAL A 575 1.13 -12.50 -9.55
CA VAL A 575 2.32 -13.13 -10.16
C VAL A 575 2.14 -14.64 -10.39
N VAL A 576 0.97 -15.23 -10.06
CA VAL A 576 0.70 -16.67 -10.25
C VAL A 576 0.90 -17.11 -11.71
N HIS A 577 0.54 -16.22 -12.63
CA HIS A 577 0.44 -16.45 -14.07
C HIS A 577 1.78 -16.28 -14.82
N TRP A 578 2.91 -16.16 -14.10
CA TRP A 578 4.21 -15.87 -14.70
C TRP A 578 4.62 -16.94 -15.72
N GLY A 579 4.86 -16.51 -16.95
CA GLY A 579 5.25 -17.35 -18.09
C GLY A 579 4.10 -18.06 -18.80
N GLU A 580 2.83 -17.84 -18.42
CA GLU A 580 1.69 -18.20 -19.27
C GLU A 580 1.74 -17.42 -20.61
N SER A 581 1.08 -17.98 -21.64
CA SER A 581 0.97 -17.31 -22.94
C SER A 581 -0.05 -16.16 -22.96
N GLY A 582 -0.96 -16.14 -21.98
CA GLY A 582 -2.08 -15.20 -21.90
C GLY A 582 -3.24 -15.46 -22.88
N ILE A 583 -3.05 -16.30 -23.90
CA ILE A 583 -4.04 -16.56 -24.96
C ILE A 583 -5.15 -17.48 -24.46
N GLY A 584 -6.41 -17.09 -24.71
CA GLY A 584 -7.61 -17.88 -24.43
C GLY A 584 -8.55 -17.22 -23.42
N THR A 585 -9.42 -18.03 -22.81
CA THR A 585 -10.46 -17.54 -21.89
C THR A 585 -9.92 -17.31 -20.49
N TRP A 586 -9.90 -16.04 -20.08
CA TRP A 586 -9.79 -15.61 -18.69
C TRP A 586 -11.17 -15.55 -18.06
N THR A 587 -11.32 -16.03 -16.82
CA THR A 587 -12.59 -16.00 -16.08
C THR A 587 -12.38 -15.37 -14.73
N ILE A 588 -13.09 -14.28 -14.44
CA ILE A 588 -13.15 -13.68 -13.11
C ILE A 588 -14.42 -14.15 -12.40
N THR A 589 -14.32 -14.48 -11.10
CA THR A 589 -15.45 -14.90 -10.27
C THR A 589 -15.53 -14.02 -9.03
N VAL A 590 -16.65 -13.32 -8.85
CA VAL A 590 -16.95 -12.46 -7.69
C VAL A 590 -18.01 -13.16 -6.83
N ARG A 591 -17.79 -13.21 -5.50
CA ARG A 591 -18.74 -13.76 -4.52
C ARG A 591 -18.90 -12.81 -3.34
N ASP A 592 -20.11 -12.70 -2.81
CA ASP A 592 -20.35 -12.27 -1.44
C ASP A 592 -20.33 -13.55 -0.56
N ALA A 593 -19.32 -13.67 0.30
CA ALA A 593 -19.06 -14.90 1.06
C ALA A 593 -20.04 -15.13 2.22
N PHE A 594 -20.93 -14.17 2.53
CA PHE A 594 -21.79 -14.24 3.71
C PHE A 594 -23.26 -13.91 3.42
N VAL A 595 -24.17 -14.77 3.89
CA VAL A 595 -25.62 -14.52 3.81
C VAL A 595 -26.02 -13.58 4.94
N ASN A 596 -26.14 -12.28 4.66
CA ASN A 596 -26.45 -11.23 5.64
C ASN A 596 -27.30 -10.08 5.00
N GLU A 597 -27.45 -8.95 5.70
CA GLU A 597 -28.23 -7.79 5.24
C GLU A 597 -27.53 -6.92 4.15
N HIS A 598 -26.21 -7.07 4.00
CA HIS A 598 -25.40 -6.34 3.03
C HIS A 598 -25.52 -6.97 1.64
N ASN A 599 -25.26 -6.18 0.61
CA ASN A 599 -25.33 -6.62 -0.78
C ASN A 599 -24.55 -5.67 -1.69
N GLY A 600 -24.41 -6.05 -2.96
CA GLY A 600 -23.77 -5.18 -3.94
C GLY A 600 -23.95 -5.63 -5.38
N THR A 601 -23.32 -4.86 -6.26
CA THR A 601 -23.37 -4.99 -7.72
C THR A 601 -21.96 -4.96 -8.27
N PHE A 602 -21.62 -5.96 -9.09
CA PHE A 602 -20.42 -5.96 -9.91
C PHE A 602 -20.70 -5.09 -11.14
N THR A 603 -20.05 -3.92 -11.21
CA THR A 603 -20.28 -2.92 -12.26
C THR A 603 -19.49 -3.30 -13.51
N ASP A 604 -18.17 -3.31 -13.43
CA ASP A 604 -17.24 -3.63 -14.53
C ASP A 604 -15.84 -4.00 -14.04
N TRP A 605 -15.02 -4.50 -14.98
CA TRP A 605 -13.62 -4.84 -14.76
C TRP A 605 -12.79 -4.64 -16.04
N HIS A 606 -11.47 -4.54 -15.85
CA HIS A 606 -10.50 -4.25 -16.90
C HIS A 606 -9.21 -5.06 -16.64
N LEU A 607 -8.86 -5.94 -17.59
CA LEU A 607 -7.74 -6.86 -17.49
C LEU A 607 -6.47 -6.24 -18.09
N LYS A 608 -5.42 -6.11 -17.28
CA LYS A 608 -4.12 -5.54 -17.65
C LYS A 608 -3.05 -6.63 -17.58
N LEU A 609 -2.66 -7.16 -18.74
CA LEU A 609 -1.64 -8.19 -18.89
C LEU A 609 -0.27 -7.55 -19.15
N TRP A 610 0.74 -7.94 -18.37
CA TRP A 610 2.12 -7.44 -18.48
C TRP A 610 3.10 -8.56 -18.77
N GLY A 611 4.18 -8.29 -19.50
CA GLY A 611 5.23 -9.29 -19.68
C GLY A 611 6.33 -8.94 -20.67
N GLU A 612 6.97 -9.96 -21.23
CA GLU A 612 8.11 -9.81 -22.13
C GLU A 612 7.65 -9.50 -23.56
N SER A 613 8.25 -8.48 -24.20
CA SER A 613 7.94 -8.13 -25.59
C SER A 613 8.35 -9.21 -26.58
N ILE A 614 7.58 -9.42 -27.68
CA ILE A 614 7.96 -10.31 -28.78
C ILE A 614 9.21 -9.75 -29.47
N ASP A 615 9.14 -8.49 -29.88
CA ASP A 615 10.18 -7.74 -30.56
C ASP A 615 10.65 -6.55 -29.72
N ALA A 616 11.92 -6.60 -29.30
CA ALA A 616 12.54 -5.58 -28.46
C ALA A 616 12.71 -4.23 -29.16
N GLU A 617 12.80 -4.19 -30.50
CA GLU A 617 12.93 -2.93 -31.26
C GLU A 617 11.59 -2.20 -31.40
N LYS A 618 10.47 -2.87 -31.09
CA LYS A 618 9.11 -2.32 -31.11
C LYS A 618 8.54 -2.03 -29.72
N ALA A 619 9.27 -2.34 -28.65
CA ALA A 619 8.80 -2.11 -27.30
C ALA A 619 8.70 -0.60 -27.00
N LEU A 620 7.56 -0.19 -26.46
CA LEU A 620 7.30 1.21 -26.09
C LEU A 620 7.77 1.48 -24.66
N VAL A 621 8.15 2.73 -24.37
CA VAL A 621 8.31 3.18 -22.98
C VAL A 621 6.92 3.43 -22.42
N LEU A 622 6.60 2.82 -21.28
CA LEU A 622 5.29 2.98 -20.62
C LEU A 622 5.03 4.47 -20.31
N PRO A 623 3.87 5.04 -20.68
CA PRO A 623 3.54 6.41 -20.33
C PRO A 623 3.55 6.67 -18.82
N MET A 624 3.85 7.91 -18.43
CA MET A 624 3.73 8.33 -17.03
C MET A 624 2.24 8.37 -16.65
N PRO A 625 1.82 7.69 -15.56
CA PRO A 625 0.40 7.51 -15.25
C PRO A 625 -0.32 8.84 -14.97
N THR A 626 -1.62 8.88 -15.20
CA THR A 626 -2.48 10.05 -14.97
C THR A 626 -3.61 9.78 -13.98
N GLU A 627 -4.35 10.84 -13.63
CA GLU A 627 -5.60 10.71 -12.85
C GLU A 627 -6.76 10.18 -13.72
N HIS A 628 -6.54 10.01 -15.03
CA HIS A 628 -7.54 9.71 -16.06
C HIS A 628 -7.19 8.46 -16.88
N ASP A 629 -6.33 7.58 -16.36
CA ASP A 629 -5.91 6.36 -17.07
C ASP A 629 -7.05 5.33 -17.14
N ASP A 630 -8.01 5.42 -16.21
CA ASP A 630 -9.16 4.51 -16.04
C ASP A 630 -10.53 5.23 -16.20
N ASP A 631 -10.54 6.57 -16.37
CA ASP A 631 -11.72 7.45 -16.61
C ASP A 631 -12.66 6.95 -17.74
N ASN A 632 -12.15 6.12 -18.65
CA ASN A 632 -12.89 5.60 -19.79
C ASN A 632 -13.79 4.40 -19.47
N HIS A 633 -13.93 3.97 -18.20
CA HIS A 633 -14.94 2.98 -17.81
C HIS A 633 -16.37 3.40 -18.18
N ALA A 634 -16.63 4.71 -18.32
CA ALA A 634 -17.93 5.24 -18.76
C ALA A 634 -18.20 5.14 -20.28
N GLU A 635 -17.20 4.80 -21.11
CA GLU A 635 -17.39 4.65 -22.56
C GLU A 635 -17.92 3.25 -22.90
N ILE A 636 -19.24 3.15 -23.12
CA ILE A 636 -19.95 1.87 -23.39
C ILE A 636 -19.67 1.36 -24.82
N ALA A 637 -18.42 0.97 -25.07
CA ALA A 637 -17.91 0.49 -26.36
C ALA A 637 -18.26 -0.98 -26.65
N THR A 638 -19.55 -1.33 -26.58
CA THR A 638 -20.13 -2.64 -27.00
C THR A 638 -19.65 -3.91 -26.26
N THR A 639 -18.97 -3.78 -25.12
CA THR A 639 -18.38 -4.91 -24.35
C THR A 639 -19.14 -5.31 -23.09
N THR A 640 -20.47 -5.18 -23.10
CA THR A 640 -21.33 -5.70 -22.01
C THR A 640 -21.40 -7.23 -22.07
N ILE A 641 -20.84 -7.91 -21.06
CA ILE A 641 -20.84 -9.38 -20.97
C ILE A 641 -21.67 -9.77 -19.74
N ALA A 642 -22.80 -10.43 -19.98
CA ALA A 642 -23.62 -10.98 -18.90
C ALA A 642 -22.85 -12.09 -18.16
N GLY A 643 -22.67 -11.91 -16.86
CA GLY A 643 -22.13 -12.94 -15.98
C GLY A 643 -23.05 -14.15 -15.84
N VAL A 644 -22.45 -15.28 -15.49
CA VAL A 644 -23.12 -16.57 -15.29
C VAL A 644 -22.98 -16.98 -13.83
N THR A 645 -24.11 -17.16 -13.14
CA THR A 645 -24.16 -17.69 -11.78
C THR A 645 -23.50 -19.06 -11.72
N SER A 646 -22.49 -19.19 -10.87
CA SER A 646 -21.62 -20.37 -10.78
C SER A 646 -21.52 -20.83 -9.33
N ALA A 647 -21.96 -22.04 -9.05
CA ALA A 647 -21.79 -22.69 -7.75
C ALA A 647 -20.30 -22.99 -7.49
N ALA A 648 -19.87 -22.89 -6.23
CA ALA A 648 -18.47 -22.97 -5.85
C ALA A 648 -17.75 -24.25 -6.31
N THR A 649 -16.52 -24.06 -6.80
CA THR A 649 -15.44 -25.03 -6.52
C THR A 649 -14.87 -24.65 -5.16
N ALA A 650 -14.75 -25.60 -4.23
CA ALA A 650 -14.51 -25.29 -2.82
C ALA A 650 -13.23 -24.48 -2.58
N ALA A 651 -13.37 -23.30 -1.98
CA ALA A 651 -12.26 -22.49 -1.49
C ALA A 651 -11.61 -23.16 -0.26
N PRO A 652 -10.30 -22.95 -0.02
CA PRO A 652 -9.65 -23.45 1.18
C PRO A 652 -10.13 -22.67 2.41
N THR A 653 -11.02 -23.28 3.19
CA THR A 653 -11.40 -22.76 4.51
C THR A 653 -10.19 -22.73 5.44
N ASN A 654 -10.03 -21.64 6.21
CA ASN A 654 -9.08 -21.63 7.32
C ASN A 654 -9.41 -22.82 8.25
N PRO A 655 -8.44 -23.68 8.61
CA PRO A 655 -8.71 -24.88 9.40
C PRO A 655 -9.16 -24.50 10.81
N ALA A 656 -10.47 -24.65 11.07
CA ALA A 656 -11.05 -24.44 12.39
C ALA A 656 -10.42 -25.36 13.43
N ALA A 657 -10.23 -24.86 14.66
CA ALA A 657 -9.67 -25.64 15.75
C ALA A 657 -10.52 -26.90 16.03
N PRO A 658 -9.90 -28.07 16.29
CA PRO A 658 -10.61 -29.35 16.33
C PRO A 658 -11.52 -29.47 17.56
N THR A 659 -12.80 -29.11 17.40
CA THR A 659 -13.86 -29.47 18.34
C THR A 659 -14.08 -30.98 18.33
N GLY A 660 -13.54 -31.67 19.32
CA GLY A 660 -13.51 -33.14 19.36
C GLY A 660 -14.87 -33.79 19.58
N GLU A 661 -15.52 -34.23 18.50
CA GLU A 661 -16.54 -35.29 18.57
C GLU A 661 -15.87 -36.67 18.62
N LEU A 662 -16.35 -37.52 19.52
CA LEU A 662 -15.76 -38.85 19.75
C LEU A 662 -16.28 -39.86 18.71
N PRO A 663 -15.42 -40.51 17.91
CA PRO A 663 -15.85 -41.55 16.98
C PRO A 663 -16.39 -42.78 17.75
N SER A 664 -17.42 -43.40 17.19
CA SER A 664 -18.13 -44.53 17.81
C SER A 664 -17.25 -45.80 17.89
N VAL A 665 -17.23 -46.43 19.06
CA VAL A 665 -16.39 -47.61 19.35
C VAL A 665 -16.93 -48.86 18.64
N PRO A 666 -16.15 -49.53 17.77
CA PRO A 666 -16.51 -50.83 17.20
C PRO A 666 -16.41 -51.94 18.26
N SER A 667 -17.25 -52.97 18.15
CA SER A 667 -17.39 -54.01 19.17
C SER A 667 -16.79 -55.37 18.78
N ASP A 668 -15.66 -55.76 19.39
CA ASP A 668 -15.39 -57.17 19.71
C ASP A 668 -14.49 -57.38 20.95
N HIS A 669 -14.43 -58.64 21.38
CA HIS A 669 -13.58 -59.26 22.43
C HIS A 669 -13.72 -58.84 23.92
N PRO A 670 -13.44 -59.75 24.90
CA PRO A 670 -14.26 -59.80 26.12
C PRO A 670 -13.53 -59.99 27.47
N ASP A 671 -14.35 -60.04 28.53
CA ASP A 671 -14.15 -60.69 29.84
C ASP A 671 -13.13 -60.16 30.88
N ARG A 672 -13.67 -59.32 31.78
CA ARG A 672 -13.61 -59.43 33.27
C ARG A 672 -12.25 -59.30 34.01
N PRO A 673 -12.25 -59.10 35.36
CA PRO A 673 -13.39 -58.85 36.26
C PRO A 673 -13.34 -57.54 37.06
N ILE A 674 -14.52 -56.94 37.18
CA ILE A 674 -15.05 -56.21 38.35
C ILE A 674 -14.28 -56.32 39.67
N ASN A 675 -14.15 -55.19 40.36
CA ASN A 675 -14.35 -55.15 41.80
C ASN A 675 -15.12 -53.88 42.18
N ALA A 676 -16.11 -53.99 43.07
CA ALA A 676 -17.11 -52.94 43.31
C ALA A 676 -17.03 -52.33 44.71
N LYS A 677 -17.67 -51.15 44.84
CA LYS A 677 -17.99 -50.43 46.08
C LYS A 677 -18.35 -51.37 47.26
N PRO A 678 -18.01 -50.96 48.49
CA PRO A 678 -18.97 -50.87 49.57
C PRO A 678 -19.52 -49.44 49.70
N SER A 679 -20.78 -49.32 50.12
CA SER A 679 -21.44 -48.05 50.43
C SER A 679 -22.15 -48.21 51.76
N GLY A 680 -22.15 -47.17 52.59
CA GLY A 680 -22.97 -47.06 53.78
C GLY A 680 -23.40 -45.60 53.99
N THR A 681 -24.71 -45.36 53.86
CA THR A 681 -25.62 -44.84 54.92
C THR A 681 -25.06 -43.82 55.94
N GLU A 682 -25.79 -42.79 56.39
CA GLU A 682 -27.26 -42.66 56.55
C GLU A 682 -27.86 -41.29 56.15
N ASP A 683 -29.11 -41.36 55.67
CA ASP A 683 -30.29 -40.51 55.91
C ASP A 683 -30.38 -38.99 55.62
N GLU A 684 -31.54 -38.62 55.08
CA GLU A 684 -32.15 -37.29 54.99
C GLU A 684 -33.58 -37.39 55.52
N LEU A 685 -33.99 -36.60 56.53
CA LEU A 685 -35.42 -36.33 56.79
C LEU A 685 -35.71 -35.06 57.63
N THR A 686 -36.88 -34.50 57.36
CA THR A 686 -37.56 -33.27 57.81
C THR A 686 -37.73 -32.98 59.31
N SER A 687 -37.89 -31.68 59.64
CA SER A 687 -38.43 -31.09 60.89
C SER A 687 -39.82 -31.63 61.30
N PRO A 688 -40.28 -31.52 62.59
CA PRO A 688 -40.80 -30.25 63.16
C PRO A 688 -40.75 -30.12 64.72
N THR A 689 -41.32 -29.04 65.32
CA THR A 689 -42.22 -29.00 66.52
C THR A 689 -42.38 -27.57 67.14
N SER A 690 -43.44 -27.35 67.94
CA SER A 690 -43.97 -26.10 68.53
C SER A 690 -43.39 -25.76 69.94
N THR A 691 -43.82 -24.78 70.78
CA THR A 691 -45.13 -24.08 70.99
C THR A 691 -44.99 -22.74 71.74
N ALA A 692 -46.06 -21.92 71.77
CA ALA A 692 -46.24 -20.65 72.53
C ALA A 692 -46.67 -20.92 74.01
N PRO A 693 -47.20 -19.96 74.84
CA PRO A 693 -47.75 -18.60 74.59
C PRO A 693 -47.22 -17.48 75.55
N ALA A 694 -47.88 -16.32 75.70
CA ALA A 694 -48.13 -15.21 74.76
C ALA A 694 -49.09 -14.17 75.38
N GLU A 695 -48.81 -12.86 75.28
CA GLU A 695 -49.79 -11.75 75.49
C GLU A 695 -49.35 -10.50 74.67
N SER A 696 -50.18 -9.45 74.58
CA SER A 696 -50.22 -8.55 73.39
C SER A 696 -50.51 -7.06 73.67
N GLU A 697 -50.10 -6.14 72.76
CA GLU A 697 -51.01 -5.16 72.08
C GLU A 697 -50.34 -4.19 71.06
N THR A 698 -50.82 -4.23 69.81
CA THR A 698 -51.08 -3.11 68.84
C THR A 698 -50.00 -2.17 68.21
N THR A 699 -50.38 -1.68 67.01
CA THR A 699 -49.95 -0.49 66.22
C THR A 699 -48.74 -0.54 65.27
N THR A 700 -48.99 -0.01 64.06
CA THR A 700 -48.08 0.45 62.98
C THR A 700 -48.18 2.01 62.90
N PRO A 701 -47.52 2.79 61.99
CA PRO A 701 -46.70 2.45 60.80
C PRO A 701 -45.40 3.29 60.55
N SER A 702 -44.73 3.07 59.40
CA SER A 702 -43.80 3.99 58.68
C SER A 702 -42.42 4.31 59.36
N THR A 703 -41.37 4.89 58.73
CA THR A 703 -41.19 5.54 57.40
C THR A 703 -39.72 5.47 56.89
N TRP A 704 -39.51 5.51 55.57
CA TRP A 704 -38.37 6.06 54.77
C TRP A 704 -36.90 6.16 55.29
N ILE A 705 -36.01 5.41 54.62
CA ILE A 705 -34.60 5.71 54.21
C ILE A 705 -33.55 6.08 55.32
N PRO A 706 -32.25 6.37 55.04
CA PRO A 706 -31.17 5.46 55.48
C PRO A 706 -30.15 6.05 56.48
N SER A 707 -29.25 5.18 56.98
CA SER A 707 -27.95 5.61 57.52
C SER A 707 -26.83 4.61 57.16
N PHE A 708 -25.77 5.13 56.53
CA PHE A 708 -24.56 4.39 56.16
C PHE A 708 -23.37 5.00 56.91
N LEU A 709 -22.87 4.30 57.93
CA LEU A 709 -21.49 4.28 58.49
C LEU A 709 -21.50 3.72 59.93
N PRO A 710 -20.54 2.86 60.33
CA PRO A 710 -20.47 2.31 61.68
C PRO A 710 -19.71 3.25 62.65
N THR A 711 -20.25 3.41 63.87
CA THR A 711 -19.61 4.20 64.93
C THR A 711 -18.64 3.36 65.76
N PHE A 712 -17.33 3.51 65.53
CA PHE A 712 -16.30 2.96 66.42
C PHE A 712 -16.06 3.87 67.63
N GLY A 713 -16.06 3.30 68.84
CA GLY A 713 -15.76 4.02 70.08
C GLY A 713 -14.26 4.31 70.23
N VAL A 714 -13.80 5.47 69.75
CA VAL A 714 -12.40 5.89 69.83
C VAL A 714 -12.28 7.24 70.56
N SER A 715 -11.18 7.46 71.27
CA SER A 715 -10.92 8.71 72.00
C SER A 715 -10.98 9.93 71.10
N SER A 716 -11.52 11.05 71.62
CA SER A 716 -11.74 12.30 70.88
C SER A 716 -10.46 12.85 70.22
N LYS A 717 -9.28 12.60 70.82
CA LYS A 717 -7.99 12.97 70.21
C LYS A 717 -7.63 12.13 68.99
N THR A 718 -8.00 10.85 68.98
CA THR A 718 -7.76 9.94 67.84
C THR A 718 -8.73 10.24 66.70
N GLN A 719 -9.98 10.58 67.00
CA GLN A 719 -10.98 10.96 66.00
C GLN A 719 -10.53 12.16 65.15
N ILE A 720 -9.91 13.17 65.78
CA ILE A 720 -9.35 14.34 65.08
C ILE A 720 -8.25 13.94 64.09
N TRP A 721 -7.36 13.01 64.45
CA TRP A 721 -6.33 12.50 63.54
C TRP A 721 -6.91 11.66 62.39
N ILE A 722 -7.96 10.86 62.64
CA ILE A 722 -8.65 10.07 61.61
C ILE A 722 -9.33 10.98 60.60
N TYR A 723 -10.08 11.99 61.04
CA TYR A 723 -10.71 12.95 60.13
C TYR A 723 -9.69 13.85 59.41
N GLY A 724 -8.58 14.22 60.07
CA GLY A 724 -7.47 14.93 59.43
C GLY A 724 -6.79 14.12 58.32
N ALA A 725 -6.55 12.83 58.57
CA ALA A 725 -6.00 11.91 57.56
C ALA A 725 -6.97 11.70 56.39
N LEU A 726 -8.27 11.48 56.66
CA LEU A 726 -9.30 11.39 55.62
C LEU A 726 -9.41 12.67 54.79
N GLY A 727 -9.31 13.85 55.41
CA GLY A 727 -9.27 15.13 54.71
C GLY A 727 -8.05 15.28 53.78
N LEU A 728 -6.87 14.84 54.23
CA LEU A 728 -5.66 14.81 53.41
C LEU A 728 -5.77 13.82 52.24
N ILE A 729 -6.32 12.63 52.48
CA ILE A 729 -6.57 11.63 51.42
C ILE A 729 -7.58 12.16 50.40
N ALA A 730 -8.68 12.78 50.85
CA ALA A 730 -9.65 13.40 49.96
C ALA A 730 -9.04 14.54 49.12
N ALA A 731 -8.21 15.39 49.72
CA ALA A 731 -7.49 16.45 49.01
C ALA A 731 -6.47 15.88 48.00
N PHE A 732 -5.76 14.80 48.35
CA PHE A 732 -4.85 14.10 47.43
C PHE A 732 -5.60 13.47 46.25
N CYS A 733 -6.71 12.77 46.50
CA CYS A 733 -7.53 12.17 45.45
C CYS A 733 -8.19 13.23 44.56
N ALA A 734 -8.62 14.37 45.12
CA ALA A 734 -9.11 15.51 44.33
C ALA A 734 -8.01 16.13 43.47
N GLY A 735 -6.80 16.33 44.01
CA GLY A 735 -5.64 16.79 43.27
C GLY A 735 -5.23 15.84 42.15
N LEU A 736 -5.24 14.53 42.40
CA LEU A 736 -4.99 13.49 41.41
C LEU A 736 -6.09 13.47 40.33
N GLY A 737 -7.37 13.64 40.71
CA GLY A 737 -8.49 13.75 39.78
C GLY A 737 -8.39 14.97 38.87
N VAL A 738 -8.03 16.15 39.41
CA VAL A 738 -7.76 17.36 38.63
C VAL A 738 -6.54 17.16 37.72
N TYR A 739 -5.46 16.56 38.21
CA TYR A 739 -4.28 16.24 37.40
C TYR A 739 -4.63 15.30 36.24
N LEU A 740 -5.37 14.21 36.49
CA LEU A 740 -5.80 13.27 35.46
C LEU A 740 -6.80 13.89 34.48
N TYR A 741 -7.71 14.76 34.94
CA TYR A 741 -8.60 15.53 34.06
C TYR A 741 -7.82 16.51 33.17
N MET A 742 -6.85 17.24 33.73
CA MET A 742 -5.97 18.13 32.95
C MET A 742 -5.05 17.34 32.00
N ALA A 743 -4.56 16.17 32.40
CA ALA A 743 -3.78 15.28 31.55
C ALA A 743 -4.62 14.68 30.41
N ARG A 744 -5.88 14.26 30.68
CA ARG A 744 -6.84 13.84 29.65
C ARG A 744 -7.16 14.98 28.69
N ARG A 745 -7.46 16.18 29.20
CA ARG A 745 -7.75 17.36 28.37
C ARG A 745 -6.53 17.84 27.56
N LYS A 746 -5.31 17.66 28.10
CA LYS A 746 -4.05 17.89 27.36
C LYS A 746 -3.74 16.77 26.36
N ARG A 747 -4.16 15.51 26.59
CA ARG A 747 -4.13 14.45 25.58
C ARG A 747 -5.08 14.75 24.42
N LEU A 748 -6.34 15.03 24.72
CA LEU A 748 -7.36 15.36 23.71
C LEU A 748 -6.92 16.55 22.83
N ARG A 749 -6.47 17.66 23.44
CA ARG A 749 -5.94 18.82 22.72
C ARG A 749 -4.55 18.62 22.07
N ASN A 750 -4.06 17.38 22.04
CA ASN A 750 -2.84 16.94 21.37
C ASN A 750 -3.08 15.61 20.59
N ASN A 751 -4.35 15.21 20.37
CA ASN A 751 -4.75 14.01 19.63
C ASN A 751 -5.51 14.45 18.37
N PRO A 752 -4.85 14.64 17.22
CA PRO A 752 -5.50 15.12 15.99
C PRO A 752 -6.23 13.99 15.26
N ARG A 753 -7.03 13.20 16.00
CA ARG A 753 -7.71 11.99 15.50
C ARG A 753 -9.21 11.97 15.77
N ASP A 754 -9.73 13.03 16.41
CA ASP A 754 -11.13 13.18 16.82
C ASP A 754 -11.79 14.47 16.25
N GLU A 755 -11.21 15.09 15.21
CA GLU A 755 -11.71 16.32 14.54
C GLU A 755 -12.05 16.09 13.04
N TRP A 756 -12.65 14.94 12.72
CA TRP A 756 -13.33 14.69 11.43
C TRP A 756 -14.57 13.80 11.64
N GLU A 757 -15.62 14.37 12.21
CA GLU A 757 -16.98 13.82 12.15
C GLU A 757 -17.87 14.92 11.59
N PHE A 758 -18.65 14.63 10.54
CA PHE A 758 -19.46 15.64 9.85
C PHE A 758 -20.76 15.90 10.60
N ASP A 759 -21.22 17.15 10.53
CA ASP A 759 -22.46 17.63 11.15
C ASP A 759 -23.68 17.00 10.45
N LEU A 760 -24.15 15.86 10.97
CA LEU A 760 -25.36 15.19 10.48
C LEU A 760 -26.60 15.91 11.00
N LEU A 761 -27.46 16.31 10.08
CA LEU A 761 -28.74 16.97 10.35
C LEU A 761 -29.64 16.08 11.21
N GLU A 762 -30.16 16.62 12.31
CA GLU A 762 -31.13 15.95 13.20
C GLU A 762 -32.52 15.86 12.54
N ASP A 763 -32.79 14.80 11.77
CA ASP A 763 -34.15 14.40 11.33
C ASP A 763 -34.76 13.40 12.34
N ASP A 764 -35.24 13.94 13.47
CA ASP A 764 -35.78 13.17 14.59
C ASP A 764 -37.32 13.32 14.68
N GLU A 765 -38.11 12.40 14.11
CA GLU A 765 -39.48 12.04 14.56
C GLU A 765 -40.12 10.85 13.79
N ALA A 766 -39.96 9.60 14.27
CA ALA A 766 -40.66 8.45 13.68
C ALA A 766 -40.89 7.20 14.57
N GLU A 767 -41.44 7.32 15.80
CA GLU A 767 -42.35 6.26 16.35
C GLU A 767 -43.10 6.68 17.63
N ALA A 768 -44.37 7.09 17.51
CA ALA A 768 -45.26 7.36 18.66
C ALA A 768 -46.78 7.25 18.32
N LEU A 769 -47.21 6.14 17.72
CA LEU A 769 -48.58 5.99 17.19
C LEU A 769 -49.63 5.65 18.28
N ALA A 770 -50.05 6.64 19.09
CA ALA A 770 -51.29 6.58 19.89
C ALA A 770 -51.72 7.96 20.44
N GLY A 771 -53.03 8.28 20.45
CA GLY A 771 -53.58 9.34 21.34
C GLY A 771 -54.35 10.50 20.70
N ASN A 772 -55.41 10.18 19.96
CA ASN A 772 -56.46 11.10 19.47
C ASN A 772 -56.91 12.21 20.47
N THR A 773 -57.28 13.40 19.96
CA THR A 773 -58.35 14.37 20.40
C THR A 773 -57.94 15.86 20.45
N GLU A 774 -58.87 16.75 20.10
CA GLU A 774 -58.78 18.22 20.10
C GLU A 774 -58.61 18.85 21.51
N MET A 775 -58.04 20.06 21.61
CA MET A 775 -58.80 21.33 21.74
C MET A 775 -58.00 22.52 22.32
N SER A 776 -58.05 23.65 21.61
CA SER A 776 -57.82 25.07 21.99
C SER A 776 -57.48 25.45 23.45
N MET A 777 -56.48 26.32 23.64
CA MET A 777 -56.62 27.55 24.48
C MET A 777 -55.53 28.61 24.20
N LYS A 778 -55.90 29.90 24.38
CA LYS A 778 -55.02 31.08 24.20
C LYS A 778 -54.29 31.50 25.49
N LYS A 779 -52.99 31.80 25.39
CA LYS A 779 -52.27 32.90 26.11
C LYS A 779 -50.83 33.02 25.57
N GLY A 780 -50.16 34.17 25.64
CA GLY A 780 -50.61 35.43 26.27
C GLY A 780 -49.69 36.66 26.15
N GLY A 781 -48.64 36.65 25.33
CA GLY A 781 -47.91 37.84 24.83
C GLY A 781 -47.12 38.73 25.81
N LYS A 782 -45.95 39.20 25.36
CA LYS A 782 -45.35 40.50 25.75
C LYS A 782 -44.89 41.24 24.49
N ARG A 783 -44.76 42.57 24.57
CA ARG A 783 -44.80 43.47 23.40
C ARG A 783 -43.46 44.16 23.09
N ARG A 784 -43.19 44.25 21.79
CA ARG A 784 -42.68 45.41 21.01
C ARG A 784 -41.80 46.48 21.70
N ALA A 785 -40.65 46.70 21.09
CA ALA A 785 -40.32 47.96 20.41
C ALA A 785 -39.75 47.60 19.01
N GLY A 786 -39.72 48.44 17.98
CA GLY A 786 -40.28 49.79 17.77
C GLY A 786 -39.87 50.24 16.36
N GLU A 787 -40.81 50.69 15.53
CA GLU A 787 -40.60 50.87 14.07
C GLU A 787 -39.73 52.09 13.71
N LEU A 788 -38.91 52.01 12.65
CA LEU A 788 -38.37 53.17 11.92
C LEU A 788 -37.91 52.82 10.48
N TYR A 789 -38.85 52.95 9.54
CA TYR A 789 -38.71 53.22 8.09
C TYR A 789 -37.46 52.77 7.30
N ASP A 790 -37.64 51.66 6.57
CA ASP A 790 -37.75 51.62 5.10
C ASP A 790 -37.38 52.88 4.28
N ALA A 791 -36.53 52.69 3.26
CA ALA A 791 -36.48 53.51 2.05
C ALA A 791 -35.92 52.71 0.85
N PHE A 792 -36.53 52.90 -0.33
CA PHE A 792 -36.11 52.41 -1.66
C PHE A 792 -36.41 50.94 -2.04
N ALA A 793 -37.70 50.65 -2.24
CA ALA A 793 -38.18 49.68 -3.24
C ALA A 793 -39.35 50.28 -4.06
N ALA A 794 -39.23 50.26 -5.39
CA ALA A 794 -40.29 50.54 -6.39
C ALA A 794 -39.69 50.37 -7.81
N GLY A 795 -40.32 49.79 -8.84
CA GLY A 795 -41.45 48.82 -8.94
C GLY A 795 -40.97 47.61 -9.79
N SER A 796 -41.64 46.46 -9.89
CA SER A 796 -42.93 46.21 -10.59
C SER A 796 -42.89 46.63 -12.08
N ASP A 797 -43.38 45.84 -13.06
CA ASP A 797 -44.47 44.85 -13.03
C ASP A 797 -44.14 43.49 -13.71
N ASP A 798 -44.70 42.41 -13.15
CA ASP A 798 -45.51 41.30 -13.70
C ASP A 798 -45.39 40.73 -15.16
N GLU A 799 -45.64 39.41 -15.23
CA GLU A 799 -46.26 38.56 -16.31
C GLU A 799 -45.44 37.35 -16.86
N ASP A 800 -45.53 36.23 -16.11
CA ASP A 800 -46.01 34.87 -16.50
C ASP A 800 -45.35 33.93 -17.56
N ASP A 801 -45.76 32.65 -17.44
CA ASP A 801 -45.72 31.49 -18.35
C ASP A 801 -44.41 30.73 -18.72
N GLU A 802 -44.11 29.76 -17.84
CA GLU A 802 -44.05 28.30 -18.12
C GLU A 802 -43.42 27.67 -19.40
N TYR A 803 -42.40 26.84 -19.13
CA TYR A 803 -42.11 25.48 -19.67
C TYR A 803 -41.74 25.18 -21.15
N ARG A 804 -40.66 24.37 -21.24
CA ARG A 804 -40.43 23.20 -22.12
C ARG A 804 -40.09 23.35 -23.62
N ASP A 805 -38.84 22.95 -23.93
CA ASP A 805 -38.50 21.65 -24.57
C ASP A 805 -38.91 21.37 -26.05
N GLY A 806 -38.19 20.45 -26.70
CA GLY A 806 -38.65 19.77 -27.92
C GLY A 806 -38.41 20.46 -29.28
N GLY A 807 -37.15 20.69 -29.66
CA GLY A 807 -36.81 21.05 -31.05
C GLY A 807 -36.31 19.85 -31.85
N ASP A 808 -37.11 19.33 -32.80
CA ASP A 808 -36.67 18.29 -33.75
C ASP A 808 -37.41 18.33 -35.10
N GLU A 809 -36.79 17.71 -36.11
CA GLU A 809 -37.26 17.26 -37.42
C GLU A 809 -37.79 18.25 -38.50
N ARG A 810 -36.94 18.38 -39.54
CA ARG A 810 -37.23 18.14 -40.98
C ARG A 810 -37.94 19.19 -41.86
N GLU A 811 -37.10 19.72 -42.75
CA GLU A 811 -37.23 19.73 -44.23
C GLU A 811 -38.33 20.52 -44.99
N LYS A 812 -37.81 21.26 -45.99
CA LYS A 812 -38.32 21.46 -47.37
C LYS A 812 -39.48 22.45 -47.64
N LYS A 813 -39.08 23.50 -48.36
CA LYS A 813 -39.75 24.10 -49.55
C LYS A 813 -41.03 24.93 -49.27
N LEU A 814 -41.37 26.01 -49.99
CA LEU A 814 -40.97 26.46 -51.34
C LEU A 814 -41.31 27.97 -51.55
N TYR A 815 -40.37 28.74 -52.14
CA TYR A 815 -40.58 29.91 -53.05
C TYR A 815 -41.15 31.27 -52.59
N GLU A 816 -40.68 32.30 -53.33
CA GLU A 816 -41.33 33.58 -53.74
C GLU A 816 -41.71 34.64 -52.67
N ASP A 817 -41.51 35.94 -52.87
CA ASP A 817 -40.64 36.71 -53.80
C ASP A 817 -40.48 38.17 -53.27
N ASP A 818 -39.83 39.07 -54.03
CA ASP A 818 -39.72 40.54 -53.84
C ASP A 818 -38.83 40.98 -52.64
N GLY A 819 -37.90 41.96 -52.69
CA GLY A 819 -37.76 43.19 -53.51
C GLY A 819 -38.08 44.42 -52.62
N GLU A 820 -37.39 45.57 -52.53
CA GLU A 820 -36.20 46.23 -53.14
C GLU A 820 -35.68 47.30 -52.12
N SER A 821 -34.51 47.96 -52.18
CA SER A 821 -33.17 47.76 -52.79
C SER A 821 -32.18 48.84 -52.23
N GLU A 822 -30.92 48.89 -52.71
CA GLU A 822 -29.86 49.92 -52.44
C GLU A 822 -29.32 50.10 -50.99
N GLY A 823 -28.01 50.33 -50.76
CA GLY A 823 -26.86 50.31 -51.69
C GLY A 823 -25.53 50.80 -51.08
N THR A 824 -24.41 50.41 -51.73
CA THR A 824 -22.99 50.81 -51.47
C THR A 824 -22.34 50.28 -50.17
N GLY A 825 -21.04 49.91 -50.14
CA GLY A 825 -20.07 49.73 -51.23
C GLY A 825 -18.62 49.55 -50.74
N SER A 826 -17.79 48.86 -51.55
CA SER A 826 -16.34 48.58 -51.34
C SER A 826 -15.97 47.60 -50.20
N GLY A 827 -15.13 46.56 -50.40
CA GLY A 827 -14.56 46.04 -51.64
C GLY A 827 -13.37 45.07 -51.41
N SER A 828 -13.23 44.04 -52.26
CA SER A 828 -12.10 43.08 -52.40
C SER A 828 -11.66 42.29 -51.15
N GLY A 829 -11.55 40.95 -51.13
CA GLY A 829 -11.39 39.98 -52.23
C GLY A 829 -9.91 39.87 -52.67
N HIS A 830 -9.28 38.71 -52.82
CA HIS A 830 -9.76 37.32 -52.76
C HIS A 830 -8.63 36.38 -52.28
N HIS A 831 -8.99 35.14 -51.94
CA HIS A 831 -8.07 34.01 -51.98
C HIS A 831 -8.76 32.81 -52.66
N VAL A 832 -8.03 31.70 -52.81
CA VAL A 832 -8.47 30.33 -53.20
C VAL A 832 -8.56 30.03 -54.72
N VAL A 833 -7.57 29.25 -55.17
CA VAL A 833 -7.59 28.12 -56.15
C VAL A 833 -8.10 28.35 -57.59
N GLY A 834 -7.44 27.69 -58.55
CA GLY A 834 -7.84 27.66 -59.97
C GLY A 834 -6.96 26.76 -60.83
N ASP A 835 -6.91 25.46 -60.46
CA ASP A 835 -6.59 24.29 -61.31
C ASP A 835 -5.27 24.23 -62.12
N ALA A 836 -5.01 23.03 -62.66
CA ALA A 836 -3.92 22.71 -63.56
C ALA A 836 -4.51 22.26 -64.91
N ASP A 837 -3.75 22.43 -65.99
CA ASP A 837 -3.93 21.66 -67.23
C ASP A 837 -2.66 21.69 -68.09
N ASP A 838 -2.60 20.70 -68.99
CA ASP A 838 -1.74 20.52 -70.16
C ASP A 838 -0.22 20.22 -70.03
N GLU A 839 0.20 19.32 -70.92
CA GLU A 839 1.53 18.74 -71.13
C GLU A 839 2.29 19.50 -72.23
N ASP A 840 3.64 19.49 -72.25
CA ASP A 840 4.39 19.28 -73.51
C ASP A 840 5.91 19.04 -73.35
N SER A 841 6.48 18.32 -74.34
CA SER A 841 7.91 18.19 -74.71
C SER A 841 8.97 17.62 -73.73
N ASP A 842 9.48 16.43 -74.06
CA ASP A 842 10.87 16.07 -74.46
C ASP A 842 12.09 16.67 -73.67
N ASP A 843 13.19 15.96 -73.42
CA ASP A 843 13.91 15.02 -74.31
C ASP A 843 14.91 14.06 -73.58
N GLU A 844 15.47 13.09 -74.32
CA GLU A 844 16.66 12.22 -74.11
C GLU A 844 17.54 12.36 -72.82
N SER A 845 17.95 11.30 -72.09
CA SER A 845 18.75 10.15 -72.59
C SER A 845 19.18 9.12 -71.50
N ALA A 846 19.62 7.93 -71.93
CA ALA A 846 20.55 6.95 -71.32
C ALA A 846 20.45 6.60 -69.80
N VAL A 847 20.02 5.41 -69.32
CA VAL A 847 20.37 3.98 -69.60
C VAL A 847 21.59 3.42 -68.82
N ASN A 848 21.30 2.55 -67.80
CA ASN A 848 22.12 1.42 -67.28
C ASN A 848 23.47 1.73 -66.54
N VAL A 849 24.01 0.93 -65.59
CA VAL A 849 23.72 -0.47 -65.16
C VAL A 849 24.34 -0.85 -63.77
N LYS A 850 23.74 -1.83 -63.07
CA LYS A 850 24.27 -2.80 -62.05
C LYS A 850 25.10 -2.38 -60.82
N ASP A 851 24.53 -2.71 -59.65
CA ASP A 851 24.80 -3.94 -58.84
C ASP A 851 26.21 -4.43 -58.43
N GLU A 852 26.18 -5.10 -57.27
CA GLU A 852 27.05 -6.16 -56.72
C GLU A 852 28.31 -5.84 -55.88
N LYS A 853 28.18 -6.21 -54.59
CA LYS A 853 29.13 -6.99 -53.75
C LYS A 853 30.36 -6.32 -53.09
N LYS A 854 30.30 -6.37 -51.73
CA LYS A 854 31.34 -6.76 -50.74
C LYS A 854 32.54 -7.59 -51.27
N PRO A 855 33.68 -7.72 -50.52
CA PRO A 855 34.00 -7.19 -49.17
C PRO A 855 35.44 -6.59 -49.03
N LEU A 856 35.80 -6.07 -47.84
CA LEU A 856 36.92 -6.56 -46.97
C LEU A 856 37.49 -5.50 -45.99
N ASN A 857 37.65 -5.95 -44.74
CA ASN A 857 38.61 -5.57 -43.70
C ASN A 857 39.26 -4.17 -43.71
N LYS A 858 38.94 -3.39 -42.67
CA LYS A 858 39.89 -3.25 -41.55
C LYS A 858 39.18 -3.03 -40.23
#